data_AF-A0A2J6J797-F1
#
_entry.id   AF-A0A2J6J797-F1
#
_cell.length_a   1.000
_cell.length_b   1.000
_cell.length_c   1.000
_cell.angle_alpha   90.00
_cell.angle_beta   90.00
_cell.angle_gamma   90.00
#
_symmetry.space_group_name_H-M   'P 1'
#
loop_
_entity.id
_entity.type
_entity.pdbx_description
1 polymer ?
#
loop_
_entity_poly.entity_id
_entity_poly.type
_entity_poly.pdbx_seq_one_letter_code
_entity_poly.pdbx_strand_id
1 'polypeptide(L)'
;MRKKLFGLLALVTVALLTLGGCSSNRDSDSISAAADTVEDVLRATAYVGADRCSGCHETLHEGWADSAHTKKLRDGSLEANYSNDGDFSGRSDFFDDGCSEGNGLNLGEAAFSTAFAKFGADAPILCSEGGQAYVKIGDDSYAITYTLGGGGHDDVPLGGDGDGFVLNDEATWKQRYITTDGKSNYILPVQFNQQTQEYVTYHAEDWYDDENSPLAERIKNQSYERRCAGCHVTGLQVALDGDEWTMKFSDISVACEACHGPGGQHSTTPSKENIINPATMIAATDLNDDGEVDQIDNLIIRNYVCYACHTRGSGYASAAAGTSLGYPSKGGSDDNITMYIPGLDWREYYNVTESTGSYWGGTPSTGFIASKQHHQQQQDLDKGPHAPDKSYDHECFVCHDMHKPDTSMVVSTIESDGLEIEVEDPDDNDLCLSCHATHGDFEEIDAFDVKTGADVVEEAVIAHMAKQSGKSRTKDLDCTGCHMPKMSKSAIWVEKDTGEVDDAGEPIMEVIGGDVSAHTFEIVWPNLSVVNSGMPNSCNRCHNGGGEDDPLSDESEKDNGTLIIRDWSNSGHGDSTSGAFNSGFAQSSSSCNYCHTAKGARNHFNELIDDTFEAEGFAADPGDAHYCYACHSDVANDDGFGMKPYAPGAIVADYAAAGTAKTAAVFDDLGTSNICVSCHSGKRSGQDIKDGTNVLEARVTSHYAAVAGVIYNKISYQFTGQVYDSTGHGSIGNGAGPCVGCHMEESTHTFLPFDEESDTGLVSICAECHGDSMTADGLASREVNYASALAVLGQIMADQGITIGGDGVKVDGVITTDLDLAGSAFNYKLLKDHTSGYVHNRYQAKQLLFDSMFYLLNIGSVPAAPWLEMADVTFGEVAVDTSSYVEGDDLFGLTSEEIVANAAGYLDGNGLTAGIQRR
;
A
#
# COMPACT_ATOMS: atom_id res chain seq x y z
N MET A 1 63.29 -28.57 -38.63
CA MET A 1 64.27 -28.65 -39.73
C MET A 1 63.68 -29.41 -40.93
N ARG A 2 63.49 -28.72 -42.06
CA ARG A 2 63.56 -29.18 -43.49
C ARG A 2 62.74 -30.40 -44.01
N LYS A 3 61.70 -30.12 -44.84
CA LYS A 3 61.53 -30.38 -46.33
C LYS A 3 60.01 -30.49 -46.67
N LYS A 4 59.33 -29.53 -47.36
CA LYS A 4 59.20 -29.31 -48.85
C LYS A 4 58.88 -30.64 -49.60
N LEU A 5 57.88 -30.83 -50.49
CA LEU A 5 57.37 -29.98 -51.60
C LEU A 5 56.34 -30.77 -52.50
N PHE A 6 55.42 -30.08 -53.22
CA PHE A 6 54.63 -30.41 -54.47
C PHE A 6 53.93 -31.79 -54.61
N GLY A 7 52.66 -31.96 -55.03
CA GLY A 7 51.78 -31.18 -55.89
C GLY A 7 51.47 -31.99 -57.17
N LEU A 8 50.21 -32.37 -57.43
CA LEU A 8 49.72 -32.61 -58.81
C LEU A 8 48.18 -32.66 -58.89
N LEU A 9 47.68 -32.02 -59.94
CA LEU A 9 46.28 -31.76 -60.29
C LEU A 9 45.81 -32.73 -61.39
N ALA A 10 44.48 -32.90 -61.46
CA ALA A 10 43.65 -33.25 -62.63
C ALA A 10 43.50 -34.72 -63.06
N LEU A 11 42.25 -35.21 -63.00
CA LEU A 11 41.43 -35.45 -64.21
C LEU A 11 39.99 -35.86 -63.84
N VAL A 12 39.02 -35.07 -64.31
CA VAL A 12 37.57 -35.30 -64.30
C VAL A 12 37.12 -35.59 -65.73
N THR A 13 36.17 -36.52 -65.90
CA THR A 13 35.03 -36.60 -66.86
C THR A 13 34.65 -38.08 -67.05
N VAL A 14 33.40 -38.58 -67.10
CA VAL A 14 32.02 -38.06 -67.16
C VAL A 14 31.02 -39.25 -67.08
N ALA A 15 29.76 -38.95 -66.69
CA ALA A 15 28.48 -39.65 -66.97
C ALA A 15 28.08 -40.92 -66.17
N LEU A 16 26.83 -41.17 -65.76
CA LEU A 16 25.57 -40.41 -65.59
C LEU A 16 24.56 -41.41 -64.94
N LEU A 17 23.86 -40.95 -63.89
CA LEU A 17 22.51 -41.33 -63.36
C LEU A 17 22.17 -42.80 -62.97
N THR A 18 21.82 -43.00 -61.69
CA THR A 18 20.41 -43.05 -61.19
C THR A 18 20.33 -42.87 -59.66
N LEU A 19 19.19 -42.31 -59.23
CA LEU A 19 18.64 -42.15 -57.86
C LEU A 19 19.03 -40.88 -57.10
N GLY A 20 18.01 -40.03 -56.89
CA GLY A 20 18.04 -38.82 -56.08
C GLY A 20 17.42 -39.01 -54.70
N GLY A 21 17.64 -38.01 -53.86
CA GLY A 21 17.04 -37.80 -52.54
C GLY A 21 17.95 -36.89 -51.70
N CYS A 22 17.41 -35.74 -51.27
CA CYS A 22 18.05 -34.63 -50.52
C CYS A 22 18.74 -33.56 -51.38
N SER A 23 17.93 -32.66 -51.96
CA SER A 23 18.40 -31.39 -52.53
C SER A 23 18.62 -30.38 -51.40
N SER A 24 19.89 -30.12 -51.10
CA SER A 24 20.35 -28.92 -50.43
C SER A 24 20.36 -27.77 -51.45
N ASN A 25 19.41 -26.85 -51.39
CA ASN A 25 19.57 -25.56 -52.07
C ASN A 25 20.17 -24.54 -51.09
N ARG A 26 21.51 -24.57 -51.04
CA ARG A 26 22.29 -23.35 -50.80
C ARG A 26 22.18 -22.51 -52.07
N ASP A 27 21.25 -21.58 -52.09
CA ASP A 27 21.41 -20.37 -52.90
C ASP A 27 22.04 -19.32 -51.98
N SER A 28 23.37 -19.29 -52.02
CA SER A 28 24.17 -18.21 -51.46
C SER A 28 24.20 -17.08 -52.50
N ASP A 29 23.28 -16.13 -52.38
CA ASP A 29 23.39 -14.80 -52.97
C ASP A 29 22.73 -13.77 -52.05
N SER A 30 23.40 -13.49 -50.92
CA SER A 30 23.48 -12.17 -50.27
C SER A 30 24.35 -12.25 -49.00
N ILE A 31 25.67 -12.10 -49.16
CA ILE A 31 26.54 -11.77 -48.02
C ILE A 31 26.69 -10.24 -47.95
N SER A 32 26.48 -9.76 -46.72
CA SER A 32 26.82 -8.47 -46.11
C SER A 32 25.95 -7.25 -46.44
N ALA A 33 24.85 -7.10 -45.70
CA ALA A 33 24.75 -5.91 -44.86
C ALA A 33 25.52 -6.23 -43.58
N ALA A 34 26.48 -5.39 -43.18
CA ALA A 34 27.03 -5.48 -41.83
C ALA A 34 25.89 -5.17 -40.85
N ALA A 35 25.79 -5.93 -39.75
CA ALA A 35 24.93 -5.53 -38.64
C ALA A 35 25.42 -4.15 -38.17
N ASP A 36 24.58 -3.11 -38.32
CA ASP A 36 24.96 -1.74 -37.98
C ASP A 36 24.67 -1.42 -36.50
N THR A 37 23.90 -2.28 -35.80
CA THR A 37 23.51 -2.13 -34.40
C THR A 37 23.70 -3.41 -33.57
N VAL A 38 23.70 -3.29 -32.22
CA VAL A 38 23.74 -4.44 -31.29
C VAL A 38 22.51 -5.34 -31.47
N GLU A 39 21.33 -4.74 -31.68
CA GLU A 39 20.08 -5.46 -31.93
C GLU A 39 20.19 -6.35 -33.19
N ASP A 40 20.78 -5.86 -34.28
CA ASP A 40 20.98 -6.64 -35.52
C ASP A 40 21.87 -7.88 -35.28
N VAL A 41 22.92 -7.76 -34.47
CA VAL A 41 23.82 -8.87 -34.13
C VAL A 41 23.09 -9.94 -33.31
N LEU A 42 22.36 -9.52 -32.28
CA LEU A 42 21.59 -10.42 -31.43
C LEU A 42 20.53 -11.16 -32.25
N ARG A 43 19.78 -10.45 -33.10
CA ARG A 43 18.73 -11.05 -33.94
C ARG A 43 19.25 -11.96 -35.04
N ALA A 44 20.46 -11.73 -35.53
CA ALA A 44 21.11 -12.63 -36.50
C ALA A 44 21.62 -13.94 -35.86
N THR A 45 21.67 -14.01 -34.53
CA THR A 45 22.14 -15.17 -33.78
C THR A 45 20.99 -16.15 -33.53
N ALA A 46 21.23 -17.44 -33.78
CA ALA A 46 20.23 -18.49 -33.57
C ALA A 46 20.11 -18.86 -32.09
N TYR A 47 18.89 -19.19 -31.66
CA TYR A 47 18.64 -19.91 -30.42
C TYR A 47 19.04 -21.39 -30.59
N VAL A 48 19.57 -22.01 -29.53
CA VAL A 48 20.05 -23.40 -29.55
C VAL A 48 19.40 -24.32 -28.49
N GLY A 49 18.60 -23.77 -27.58
CA GLY A 49 17.91 -24.51 -26.51
C GLY A 49 18.81 -24.84 -25.32
N ALA A 50 18.20 -25.07 -24.15
CA ALA A 50 18.92 -25.29 -22.90
C ALA A 50 19.81 -26.54 -22.93
N ASP A 51 19.35 -27.63 -23.56
CA ASP A 51 20.09 -28.89 -23.67
C ASP A 51 21.50 -28.70 -24.26
N ARG A 52 21.68 -27.72 -25.14
CA ARG A 52 22.99 -27.42 -25.75
C ARG A 52 23.99 -26.87 -24.73
N CYS A 53 23.51 -26.21 -23.69
CA CYS A 53 24.31 -25.58 -22.64
C CYS A 53 24.83 -26.60 -21.62
N SER A 54 24.05 -27.65 -21.33
CA SER A 54 24.38 -28.70 -20.34
C SER A 54 25.78 -29.30 -20.50
N GLY A 55 26.25 -29.47 -21.74
CA GLY A 55 27.56 -30.08 -22.02
C GLY A 55 28.78 -29.24 -21.59
N CYS A 56 28.60 -27.95 -21.30
CA CYS A 56 29.66 -27.07 -20.77
C CYS A 56 29.30 -26.44 -19.41
N HIS A 57 28.01 -26.33 -19.10
CA HIS A 57 27.47 -25.68 -17.90
C HIS A 57 26.58 -26.65 -17.10
N GLU A 58 27.06 -27.86 -16.84
CA GLU A 58 26.31 -28.96 -16.22
C GLU A 58 25.64 -28.53 -14.90
N THR A 59 26.40 -27.98 -13.96
CA THR A 59 25.87 -27.56 -12.65
C THR A 59 24.77 -26.49 -12.74
N LEU A 60 24.97 -25.46 -13.57
CA LEU A 60 23.97 -24.41 -13.75
C LEU A 60 22.71 -24.95 -14.43
N HIS A 61 22.87 -25.89 -15.36
CA HIS A 61 21.76 -26.52 -16.06
C HIS A 61 20.96 -27.45 -15.12
N GLU A 62 21.64 -28.24 -14.29
CA GLU A 62 20.99 -29.11 -13.29
C GLU A 62 20.13 -28.29 -12.32
N GLY A 63 20.71 -27.25 -11.72
CA GLY A 63 19.95 -26.40 -10.79
C GLY A 63 18.80 -25.64 -11.46
N TRP A 64 19.02 -25.11 -12.68
CA TRP A 64 17.94 -24.50 -13.47
C TRP A 64 16.83 -25.50 -13.81
N ALA A 65 17.15 -26.75 -14.16
CA ALA A 65 16.19 -27.75 -14.59
C ALA A 65 15.11 -28.02 -13.53
N ASP A 66 15.51 -27.98 -12.25
CA ASP A 66 14.63 -28.24 -11.10
C ASP A 66 13.90 -26.98 -10.58
N SER A 67 14.28 -25.81 -11.08
CA SER A 67 13.71 -24.51 -10.68
C SER A 67 12.25 -24.30 -11.14
N ALA A 68 11.55 -23.34 -10.54
CA ALA A 68 10.18 -22.98 -10.93
C ALA A 68 10.05 -22.38 -12.36
N HIS A 69 11.15 -21.99 -13.01
CA HIS A 69 11.16 -21.46 -14.37
C HIS A 69 10.86 -22.52 -15.43
N THR A 70 11.18 -23.79 -15.16
CA THR A 70 10.88 -24.91 -16.08
C THR A 70 9.44 -25.41 -15.96
N LYS A 71 8.75 -25.02 -14.87
CA LYS A 71 7.39 -25.46 -14.55
C LYS A 71 6.30 -24.57 -15.19
N LYS A 72 6.67 -23.51 -15.93
CA LYS A 72 5.70 -22.55 -16.50
C LYS A 72 4.88 -23.13 -17.63
N LEU A 73 5.47 -23.80 -18.62
CA LEU A 73 4.75 -24.50 -19.69
C LEU A 73 5.37 -25.90 -19.89
N ARG A 74 4.54 -26.94 -19.87
CA ARG A 74 4.97 -28.33 -19.96
C ARG A 74 4.09 -29.14 -20.92
N ASP A 75 4.62 -30.24 -21.42
CA ASP A 75 3.92 -31.15 -22.34
C ASP A 75 2.70 -31.80 -21.65
N GLY A 76 1.50 -31.53 -22.17
CA GLY A 76 0.25 -32.05 -21.64
C GLY A 76 -0.01 -33.54 -21.93
N SER A 77 0.82 -34.18 -22.75
CA SER A 77 0.72 -35.62 -22.99
C SER A 77 1.39 -36.48 -21.90
N LEU A 78 2.13 -35.85 -20.98
CA LEU A 78 2.87 -36.54 -19.93
C LEU A 78 2.19 -36.36 -18.56
N GLU A 79 1.74 -37.46 -17.97
CA GLU A 79 1.10 -37.49 -16.65
C GLU A 79 1.94 -36.84 -15.54
N ALA A 80 3.27 -36.96 -15.61
CA ALA A 80 4.19 -36.33 -14.65
C ALA A 80 4.13 -34.79 -14.62
N ASN A 81 3.50 -34.16 -15.62
CA ASN A 81 3.31 -32.72 -15.68
C ASN A 81 1.99 -32.25 -15.06
N TYR A 82 1.23 -33.16 -14.43
CA TYR A 82 0.00 -32.91 -13.71
C TYR A 82 0.23 -32.99 -12.21
N SER A 83 -0.48 -32.16 -11.48
CA SER A 83 -0.28 -31.97 -10.03
C SER A 83 -1.59 -31.88 -9.27
N ASN A 84 -2.71 -32.02 -9.98
CA ASN A 84 -4.05 -31.96 -9.46
C ASN A 84 -4.48 -33.32 -8.93
N ASP A 85 -4.62 -33.45 -7.62
CA ASP A 85 -5.03 -34.68 -6.91
C ASP A 85 -6.01 -34.26 -5.80
N GLY A 86 -7.13 -33.65 -6.20
CA GLY A 86 -8.08 -33.06 -5.26
C GLY A 86 -8.79 -34.11 -4.39
N ASP A 87 -8.79 -35.37 -4.81
CA ASP A 87 -9.37 -36.49 -4.06
C ASP A 87 -8.36 -37.27 -3.21
N PHE A 88 -7.08 -36.90 -3.29
CA PHE A 88 -5.94 -37.53 -2.61
C PHE A 88 -5.79 -39.04 -2.93
N SER A 89 -6.10 -39.44 -4.17
CA SER A 89 -5.91 -40.80 -4.67
C SER A 89 -4.43 -41.19 -4.81
N GLY A 90 -3.52 -40.20 -4.81
CA GLY A 90 -2.10 -40.36 -5.09
C GLY A 90 -1.79 -40.40 -6.59
N ARG A 91 -2.73 -39.94 -7.42
CA ARG A 91 -2.60 -39.82 -8.87
C ARG A 91 -3.36 -38.58 -9.32
N SER A 92 -3.02 -38.05 -10.50
CA SER A 92 -3.75 -36.87 -10.98
C SER A 92 -5.20 -37.20 -11.32
N ASP A 93 -6.14 -36.32 -10.97
CA ASP A 93 -7.60 -36.50 -11.18
C ASP A 93 -7.98 -36.75 -12.65
N PHE A 94 -7.18 -36.30 -13.62
CA PHE A 94 -7.39 -36.61 -15.05
C PHE A 94 -7.22 -38.10 -15.37
N PHE A 95 -6.45 -38.81 -14.57
CA PHE A 95 -5.95 -40.15 -14.87
C PHE A 95 -6.56 -41.22 -13.97
N ASP A 96 -7.36 -40.86 -12.98
CA ASP A 96 -8.09 -41.82 -12.14
C ASP A 96 -9.10 -42.64 -12.94
N ASP A 97 -9.84 -41.94 -13.79
CA ASP A 97 -10.90 -42.55 -14.58
C ASP A 97 -10.79 -42.25 -16.09
N GLY A 98 -11.27 -43.22 -16.86
CA GLY A 98 -11.30 -43.14 -18.32
C GLY A 98 -12.45 -42.26 -18.84
N CYS A 99 -12.31 -41.71 -20.04
CA CYS A 99 -13.32 -40.84 -20.68
C CYS A 99 -14.68 -41.51 -21.06
N SER A 100 -14.97 -42.72 -20.59
CA SER A 100 -16.27 -43.38 -20.84
C SER A 100 -17.41 -42.66 -20.10
N GLU A 101 -18.63 -42.70 -20.63
CA GLU A 101 -19.81 -42.05 -20.04
C GLU A 101 -19.95 -42.39 -18.54
N GLY A 102 -19.93 -41.37 -17.69
CA GLY A 102 -20.13 -41.48 -16.24
C GLY A 102 -18.89 -41.86 -15.42
N ASN A 103 -17.71 -42.00 -16.03
CA ASN A 103 -16.48 -42.32 -15.30
C ASN A 103 -15.59 -41.10 -15.03
N GLY A 104 -15.52 -40.11 -15.94
CA GLY A 104 -14.67 -38.92 -15.71
C GLY A 104 -15.12 -38.08 -14.51
N LEU A 105 -14.17 -37.38 -13.88
CA LEU A 105 -14.43 -36.48 -12.76
C LEU A 105 -15.27 -35.27 -13.21
N ASN A 106 -16.52 -35.22 -12.78
CA ASN A 106 -17.45 -34.15 -13.12
C ASN A 106 -17.35 -33.00 -12.11
N LEU A 107 -16.78 -31.87 -12.54
CA LEU A 107 -16.59 -30.71 -11.66
C LEU A 107 -17.90 -30.01 -11.27
N GLY A 108 -19.02 -30.30 -11.97
CA GLY A 108 -20.34 -29.79 -11.60
C GLY A 108 -20.93 -30.47 -10.35
N GLU A 109 -20.33 -31.56 -9.88
CA GLU A 109 -20.76 -32.24 -8.66
C GLU A 109 -20.16 -31.59 -7.41
N ALA A 110 -21.01 -31.37 -6.40
CA ALA A 110 -20.66 -30.60 -5.20
C ALA A 110 -19.53 -31.20 -4.34
N ALA A 111 -19.06 -32.41 -4.65
CA ALA A 111 -18.01 -33.08 -3.89
C ALA A 111 -16.61 -32.46 -4.08
N PHE A 112 -16.40 -31.66 -5.14
CA PHE A 112 -15.07 -31.15 -5.51
C PHE A 112 -15.00 -29.62 -5.65
N SER A 113 -16.09 -28.97 -6.08
CA SER A 113 -16.19 -27.51 -6.13
C SER A 113 -17.62 -27.06 -6.41
N THR A 114 -18.10 -26.03 -5.72
CA THR A 114 -19.39 -25.39 -6.05
C THR A 114 -19.27 -24.42 -7.22
N ALA A 115 -18.04 -24.03 -7.61
CA ALA A 115 -17.80 -23.00 -8.62
C ALA A 115 -18.34 -23.36 -10.02
N PHE A 116 -18.43 -24.65 -10.32
CA PHE A 116 -18.88 -25.17 -11.61
C PHE A 116 -20.33 -25.65 -11.62
N ALA A 117 -21.01 -25.71 -10.47
CA ALA A 117 -22.39 -26.19 -10.37
C ALA A 117 -23.36 -25.37 -11.24
N LYS A 118 -23.06 -24.09 -11.49
CA LYS A 118 -23.83 -23.19 -12.35
C LYS A 118 -23.90 -23.62 -13.83
N PHE A 119 -22.94 -24.43 -14.30
CA PHE A 119 -22.92 -24.94 -15.68
C PHE A 119 -23.77 -26.21 -15.84
N GLY A 120 -24.25 -26.81 -14.75
CA GLY A 120 -25.13 -27.99 -14.79
C GLY A 120 -24.53 -29.14 -15.61
N ALA A 121 -25.23 -29.56 -16.67
CA ALA A 121 -24.79 -30.65 -17.54
C ALA A 121 -23.58 -30.29 -18.42
N ASP A 122 -23.31 -28.99 -18.59
CA ASP A 122 -22.19 -28.47 -19.39
C ASP A 122 -20.95 -28.15 -18.53
N ALA A 123 -20.97 -28.55 -17.26
CA ALA A 123 -19.81 -28.44 -16.38
C ALA A 123 -18.62 -29.26 -16.93
N PRO A 124 -17.38 -28.81 -16.73
CA PRO A 124 -16.22 -29.53 -17.22
C PRO A 124 -16.08 -30.92 -16.58
N ILE A 125 -15.75 -31.91 -17.40
CA ILE A 125 -15.44 -33.28 -16.96
C ILE A 125 -13.97 -33.58 -17.28
N LEU A 126 -13.18 -33.94 -16.27
CA LEU A 126 -11.78 -34.31 -16.40
C LEU A 126 -11.67 -35.82 -16.62
N CYS A 127 -10.91 -36.26 -17.62
CA CYS A 127 -10.71 -37.68 -17.89
C CYS A 127 -9.47 -37.94 -18.75
N SER A 128 -9.11 -39.22 -18.91
CA SER A 128 -8.07 -39.63 -19.85
C SER A 128 -8.50 -40.75 -20.79
N GLU A 129 -7.92 -40.79 -21.99
CA GLU A 129 -8.10 -41.88 -22.95
C GLU A 129 -6.78 -42.15 -23.67
N GLY A 130 -6.34 -43.42 -23.68
CA GLY A 130 -5.09 -43.80 -24.34
C GLY A 130 -3.83 -43.13 -23.78
N GLY A 131 -3.87 -42.65 -22.52
CA GLY A 131 -2.79 -41.91 -21.87
C GLY A 131 -2.80 -40.40 -22.14
N GLN A 132 -3.73 -39.90 -22.97
CA GLN A 132 -3.93 -38.48 -23.19
C GLN A 132 -5.03 -37.95 -22.24
N ALA A 133 -4.78 -36.82 -21.59
CA ALA A 133 -5.77 -36.15 -20.76
C ALA A 133 -6.68 -35.22 -21.58
N TYR A 134 -7.94 -35.13 -21.16
CA TYR A 134 -9.00 -34.35 -21.80
C TYR A 134 -9.84 -33.58 -20.78
N VAL A 135 -10.35 -32.43 -21.21
CA VAL A 135 -11.48 -31.75 -20.56
C VAL A 135 -12.68 -31.85 -21.52
N LYS A 136 -13.81 -32.37 -21.06
CA LYS A 136 -15.07 -32.38 -21.81
C LYS A 136 -15.98 -31.26 -21.33
N ILE A 137 -16.59 -30.53 -22.27
CA ILE A 137 -17.53 -29.44 -22.00
C ILE A 137 -18.68 -29.60 -22.98
N GLY A 138 -19.89 -29.85 -22.48
CA GLY A 138 -21.03 -30.23 -23.31
C GLY A 138 -20.72 -31.48 -24.14
N ASP A 139 -20.93 -31.39 -25.46
CA ASP A 139 -20.65 -32.48 -26.41
C ASP A 139 -19.19 -32.51 -26.91
N ASP A 140 -18.39 -31.48 -26.60
CA ASP A 140 -17.02 -31.33 -27.09
C ASP A 140 -15.98 -31.92 -26.13
N SER A 141 -14.87 -32.41 -26.70
CA SER A 141 -13.75 -32.97 -25.94
C SER A 141 -12.44 -32.33 -26.37
N TYR A 142 -11.77 -31.70 -25.42
CA TYR A 142 -10.56 -30.90 -25.64
C TYR A 142 -9.34 -31.64 -25.09
N ALA A 143 -8.43 -32.04 -25.98
CA ALA A 143 -7.17 -32.69 -25.59
C ALA A 143 -6.22 -31.66 -24.98
N ILE A 144 -5.65 -31.98 -23.81
CA ILE A 144 -4.68 -31.08 -23.17
C ILE A 144 -3.36 -31.15 -23.95
N THR A 145 -3.03 -30.02 -24.56
CA THR A 145 -1.79 -29.83 -25.33
C THR A 145 -0.65 -29.44 -24.40
N TYR A 146 -0.90 -28.55 -23.45
CA TYR A 146 0.09 -28.12 -22.46
C TYR A 146 -0.53 -27.97 -21.07
N THR A 147 0.29 -28.18 -20.04
CA THR A 147 -0.02 -27.74 -18.67
C THR A 147 0.75 -26.45 -18.36
N LEU A 148 0.13 -25.57 -17.58
CA LEU A 148 0.68 -24.28 -17.18
C LEU A 148 0.72 -24.19 -15.66
N GLY A 149 1.92 -24.07 -15.09
CA GLY A 149 2.12 -24.09 -13.63
C GLY A 149 2.00 -25.48 -13.01
N GLY A 150 1.89 -25.52 -11.68
CA GLY A 150 1.88 -26.72 -10.83
C GLY A 150 3.26 -27.14 -10.30
N GLY A 151 3.37 -27.48 -9.01
CA GLY A 151 4.54 -28.11 -8.38
C GLY A 151 4.87 -29.51 -8.92
N GLY A 152 6.02 -30.07 -8.51
CA GLY A 152 6.33 -31.48 -8.73
C GLY A 152 5.44 -32.37 -7.86
N HIS A 153 5.09 -33.57 -8.32
CA HIS A 153 4.31 -34.54 -7.53
C HIS A 153 5.03 -34.98 -6.23
N ASP A 154 6.36 -34.79 -6.16
CA ASP A 154 7.20 -35.14 -5.01
C ASP A 154 7.33 -33.99 -3.97
N ASP A 155 6.90 -32.76 -4.29
CA ASP A 155 7.08 -31.56 -3.45
C ASP A 155 5.90 -31.31 -2.50
N VAL A 156 4.85 -32.15 -2.54
CA VAL A 156 3.69 -32.07 -1.63
C VAL A 156 3.73 -33.31 -0.74
N PRO A 157 3.94 -33.19 0.59
CA PRO A 157 3.85 -34.33 1.47
C PRO A 157 2.46 -34.96 1.38
N LEU A 158 2.37 -36.10 0.67
CA LEU A 158 1.20 -36.94 0.62
C LEU A 158 0.97 -37.54 2.01
N GLY A 159 0.12 -36.88 2.80
CA GLY A 159 -0.56 -37.42 3.98
C GLY A 159 0.32 -37.73 5.20
N GLY A 160 0.09 -36.98 6.29
CA GLY A 160 0.57 -37.36 7.61
C GLY A 160 0.45 -36.25 8.63
N ASP A 161 -0.75 -36.13 9.21
CA ASP A 161 -1.07 -35.63 10.56
C ASP A 161 -0.37 -34.33 11.02
N GLY A 162 -1.08 -33.20 10.95
CA GLY A 162 -0.66 -31.96 11.61
C GLY A 162 -1.42 -30.71 11.16
N ASP A 163 -2.67 -30.56 11.60
CA ASP A 163 -3.30 -29.29 11.97
C ASP A 163 -2.48 -27.99 11.81
N GLY A 164 -2.61 -27.33 10.64
CA GLY A 164 -2.19 -25.95 10.46
C GLY A 164 -2.35 -25.52 9.02
N PHE A 165 -3.16 -24.48 8.77
CA PHE A 165 -3.13 -23.77 7.48
C PHE A 165 -1.70 -23.30 7.24
N VAL A 166 -0.94 -24.03 6.41
CA VAL A 166 0.43 -23.67 6.06
C VAL A 166 0.38 -22.31 5.35
N LEU A 167 0.83 -21.27 6.05
CA LEU A 167 0.90 -19.89 5.57
C LEU A 167 2.29 -19.50 5.01
N ASN A 168 3.22 -20.44 4.80
CA ASN A 168 4.43 -20.19 4.02
C ASN A 168 5.09 -21.46 3.45
N ASP A 169 5.28 -21.41 2.12
CA ASP A 169 6.49 -21.72 1.35
C ASP A 169 6.12 -21.37 -0.11
N GLU A 170 6.18 -20.06 -0.41
CA GLU A 170 5.83 -19.39 -1.67
C GLU A 170 4.89 -20.14 -2.62
N ALA A 171 3.58 -19.92 -2.38
CA ALA A 171 2.42 -20.38 -3.16
C ALA A 171 2.77 -21.26 -4.36
N THR A 172 2.63 -22.58 -4.15
CA THR A 172 2.75 -23.66 -5.13
C THR A 172 1.65 -23.53 -6.21
N TRP A 173 1.96 -22.54 -7.04
CA TRP A 173 1.67 -22.08 -8.38
C TRP A 173 0.32 -22.15 -9.05
N LYS A 174 -0.74 -22.81 -8.56
CA LYS A 174 -1.95 -23.18 -9.36
C LYS A 174 -1.59 -23.94 -10.66
N GLN A 175 -2.48 -24.77 -11.16
CA GLN A 175 -2.30 -25.42 -12.44
C GLN A 175 -3.47 -25.13 -13.38
N ARG A 176 -3.13 -24.81 -14.63
CA ARG A 176 -4.10 -24.58 -15.70
C ARG A 176 -3.76 -25.45 -16.89
N TYR A 177 -4.74 -25.64 -17.76
CA TYR A 177 -4.67 -26.59 -18.87
C TYR A 177 -4.94 -25.87 -20.18
N ILE A 178 -4.18 -26.20 -21.22
CA ILE A 178 -4.25 -25.53 -22.52
C ILE A 178 -4.62 -26.55 -23.58
N THR A 179 -5.59 -26.21 -24.41
CA THR A 179 -5.97 -26.98 -25.60
C THR A 179 -5.64 -26.19 -26.86
N THR A 180 -5.28 -26.89 -27.94
CA THR A 180 -5.31 -26.31 -29.28
C THR A 180 -6.73 -26.37 -29.84
N ASP A 181 -7.22 -25.26 -30.38
CA ASP A 181 -8.44 -25.19 -31.19
C ASP A 181 -8.19 -24.27 -32.40
N GLY A 182 -8.51 -24.75 -33.59
CA GLY A 182 -8.07 -24.12 -34.84
C GLY A 182 -6.54 -24.08 -34.95
N LYS A 183 -5.97 -22.89 -35.11
CA LYS A 183 -4.51 -22.67 -35.18
C LYS A 183 -3.91 -22.10 -33.89
N SER A 184 -4.75 -21.78 -32.91
CA SER A 184 -4.34 -21.12 -31.66
C SER A 184 -4.48 -22.05 -30.46
N ASN A 185 -3.85 -21.68 -29.37
CA ASN A 185 -3.97 -22.35 -28.08
C ASN A 185 -4.84 -21.52 -27.13
N TYR A 186 -5.68 -22.18 -26.34
CA TYR A 186 -6.58 -21.54 -25.38
C TYR A 186 -6.46 -22.20 -24.01
N ILE A 187 -6.43 -21.38 -22.97
CA ILE A 187 -6.49 -21.87 -21.58
C ILE A 187 -7.93 -22.31 -21.32
N LEU A 188 -8.11 -23.55 -20.88
CA LEU A 188 -9.38 -24.15 -20.49
C LEU A 188 -9.95 -23.44 -19.24
N PRO A 189 -11.27 -23.48 -18.99
CA PRO A 189 -11.91 -22.68 -17.94
C PRO A 189 -11.70 -23.25 -16.54
N VAL A 190 -10.71 -24.12 -16.37
CA VAL A 190 -10.43 -24.89 -15.16
C VAL A 190 -9.05 -24.53 -14.64
N GLN A 191 -8.98 -24.14 -13.37
CA GLN A 191 -7.75 -23.96 -12.62
C GLN A 191 -7.82 -24.83 -11.37
N PHE A 192 -6.71 -25.52 -11.07
CA PHE A 192 -6.53 -26.22 -9.82
C PHE A 192 -5.67 -25.37 -8.87
N ASN A 193 -6.16 -25.12 -7.66
CA ASN A 193 -5.43 -24.42 -6.62
C ASN A 193 -4.77 -25.46 -5.70
N GLN A 194 -3.45 -25.61 -5.77
CA GLN A 194 -2.75 -26.65 -4.99
C GLN A 194 -2.84 -26.41 -3.48
N GLN A 195 -2.90 -25.16 -3.03
CA GLN A 195 -2.97 -24.87 -1.59
C GLN A 195 -4.32 -25.29 -0.98
N THR A 196 -5.42 -25.04 -1.67
CA THR A 196 -6.76 -25.41 -1.18
C THR A 196 -7.20 -26.79 -1.65
N GLN A 197 -6.48 -27.38 -2.62
CA GLN A 197 -6.84 -28.63 -3.31
C GLN A 197 -8.19 -28.52 -4.04
N GLU A 198 -8.57 -27.31 -4.44
CA GLU A 198 -9.86 -27.02 -5.07
C GLU A 198 -9.74 -26.67 -6.55
N TYR A 199 -10.78 -27.04 -7.28
CA TYR A 199 -11.00 -26.54 -8.64
C TYR A 199 -11.78 -25.23 -8.62
N VAL A 200 -11.28 -24.23 -9.34
CA VAL A 200 -11.94 -22.94 -9.54
C VAL A 200 -12.06 -22.61 -11.01
N THR A 201 -13.06 -21.78 -11.35
CA THR A 201 -13.22 -21.29 -12.72
C THR A 201 -12.11 -20.32 -13.09
N TYR A 202 -11.59 -20.42 -14.33
CA TYR A 202 -10.64 -19.46 -14.88
C TYR A 202 -11.19 -18.84 -16.17
N HIS A 203 -11.51 -17.54 -16.15
CA HIS A 203 -12.11 -16.83 -17.28
C HIS A 203 -13.22 -17.65 -17.97
N ALA A 204 -14.21 -18.12 -17.19
CA ALA A 204 -15.30 -18.94 -17.72
C ALA A 204 -16.10 -18.19 -18.79
N GLU A 205 -16.13 -16.86 -18.74
CA GLU A 205 -16.70 -15.98 -19.76
C GLU A 205 -16.05 -16.12 -21.15
N ASP A 206 -14.82 -16.66 -21.23
CA ASP A 206 -14.17 -16.99 -22.51
C ASP A 206 -14.66 -18.34 -23.07
N TRP A 207 -15.45 -19.10 -22.29
CA TRP A 207 -15.93 -20.45 -22.62
C TRP A 207 -17.44 -20.63 -22.63
N TYR A 208 -18.16 -19.84 -21.84
CA TYR A 208 -19.61 -19.92 -21.66
C TYR A 208 -20.26 -18.55 -21.90
N ASP A 209 -21.51 -18.54 -22.35
CA ASP A 209 -22.32 -17.34 -22.44
C ASP A 209 -22.93 -16.92 -21.09
N ASP A 210 -23.68 -15.82 -21.08
CA ASP A 210 -24.34 -15.28 -19.88
C ASP A 210 -25.40 -16.25 -19.31
N GLU A 211 -25.88 -17.20 -20.12
CA GLU A 211 -26.76 -18.29 -19.72
C GLU A 211 -26.02 -19.56 -19.26
N ASN A 212 -24.69 -19.49 -19.09
CA ASN A 212 -23.79 -20.59 -18.72
C ASN A 212 -23.76 -21.75 -19.74
N SER A 213 -24.08 -21.50 -21.00
CA SER A 213 -24.01 -22.48 -22.09
C SER A 213 -22.68 -22.37 -22.86
N PRO A 214 -22.07 -23.47 -23.34
CA PRO A 214 -20.79 -23.42 -24.06
C PRO A 214 -20.84 -22.57 -25.33
N LEU A 215 -19.83 -21.71 -25.52
CA LEU A 215 -19.71 -20.87 -26.73
C LEU A 215 -19.39 -21.71 -27.97
N ALA A 216 -20.06 -21.40 -29.09
CA ALA A 216 -19.85 -22.08 -30.37
C ALA A 216 -18.47 -21.79 -31.01
N GLU A 217 -17.87 -20.64 -30.72
CA GLU A 217 -16.54 -20.26 -31.21
C GLU A 217 -15.72 -19.63 -30.07
N ARG A 218 -14.40 -19.85 -30.10
CA ARG A 218 -13.46 -19.28 -29.11
C ARG A 218 -13.23 -17.79 -29.37
N ILE A 219 -13.11 -17.01 -28.31
CA ILE A 219 -12.72 -15.60 -28.39
C ILE A 219 -11.26 -15.51 -28.84
N LYS A 220 -11.03 -15.24 -30.14
CA LYS A 220 -9.71 -15.32 -30.79
C LYS A 220 -8.62 -14.50 -30.11
N ASN A 221 -8.98 -13.34 -29.57
CA ASN A 221 -8.08 -12.47 -28.81
C ASN A 221 -7.71 -13.00 -27.40
N GLN A 222 -8.25 -14.12 -26.96
CA GLN A 222 -7.89 -14.73 -25.66
C GLN A 222 -6.87 -15.87 -25.80
N SER A 223 -6.27 -16.03 -26.97
CA SER A 223 -5.29 -17.07 -27.21
C SER A 223 -4.05 -16.92 -26.33
N TYR A 224 -3.47 -18.07 -25.97
CA TYR A 224 -2.24 -18.20 -25.20
C TYR A 224 -1.07 -17.51 -25.90
N GLU A 225 -0.98 -17.63 -27.22
CA GLU A 225 0.05 -16.98 -28.05
C GLU A 225 0.08 -15.49 -27.81
N ARG A 226 -1.08 -14.83 -27.77
CA ARG A 226 -1.17 -13.38 -27.61
C ARG A 226 -0.89 -12.92 -26.18
N ARG A 227 -1.41 -13.67 -25.20
CA ARG A 227 -1.47 -13.22 -23.80
C ARG A 227 -0.31 -13.70 -22.94
N CYS A 228 0.28 -14.85 -23.26
CA CYS A 228 1.13 -15.59 -22.31
C CYS A 228 2.47 -16.01 -22.89
N ALA A 229 2.52 -16.41 -24.17
CA ALA A 229 3.68 -17.09 -24.74
C ALA A 229 5.00 -16.33 -24.57
N GLY A 230 5.01 -15.00 -24.70
CA GLY A 230 6.26 -14.22 -24.64
C GLY A 230 6.98 -14.25 -23.30
N CYS A 231 6.29 -14.63 -22.22
CA CYS A 231 6.91 -14.82 -20.90
C CYS A 231 7.15 -16.29 -20.53
N HIS A 232 6.57 -17.23 -21.28
CA HIS A 232 6.47 -18.64 -20.87
C HIS A 232 7.22 -19.61 -21.78
N VAL A 233 7.73 -19.15 -22.92
CA VAL A 233 8.58 -19.94 -23.83
C VAL A 233 9.80 -19.13 -24.27
N THR A 234 10.85 -19.81 -24.72
CA THR A 234 12.10 -19.16 -25.14
C THR A 234 12.26 -19.14 -26.65
N GLY A 235 12.77 -18.03 -27.20
CA GLY A 235 12.98 -17.86 -28.64
C GLY A 235 11.66 -17.81 -29.42
N LEU A 236 10.65 -17.13 -28.85
CA LEU A 236 9.31 -17.01 -29.43
C LEU A 236 9.34 -16.29 -30.78
N GLN A 237 8.63 -16.86 -31.74
CA GLN A 237 8.15 -16.22 -32.95
C GLN A 237 6.63 -16.30 -32.93
N VAL A 238 5.97 -15.15 -33.00
CA VAL A 238 4.51 -15.04 -32.98
C VAL A 238 4.03 -14.29 -34.22
N ALA A 239 2.95 -14.78 -34.83
CA ALA A 239 2.37 -14.20 -36.03
C ALA A 239 0.85 -14.38 -36.05
N LEU A 240 0.17 -13.48 -36.77
CA LEU A 240 -1.25 -13.59 -37.04
C LEU A 240 -1.47 -14.32 -38.37
N ASP A 241 -2.22 -15.43 -38.37
CA ASP A 241 -2.61 -16.18 -39.57
C ASP A 241 -4.13 -16.14 -39.74
N GLY A 242 -4.61 -15.07 -40.39
CA GLY A 242 -6.03 -14.74 -40.44
C GLY A 242 -6.42 -13.91 -39.22
N ASP A 243 -7.31 -14.43 -38.39
CA ASP A 243 -7.72 -13.88 -37.09
C ASP A 243 -7.15 -14.68 -35.90
N GLU A 244 -6.33 -15.69 -36.17
CA GLU A 244 -5.72 -16.57 -35.18
C GLU A 244 -4.25 -16.26 -34.99
N TRP A 245 -3.82 -16.26 -33.73
CA TRP A 245 -2.41 -16.14 -33.38
C TRP A 245 -1.74 -17.51 -33.41
N THR A 246 -0.54 -17.56 -33.99
CA THR A 246 0.28 -18.77 -34.07
C THR A 246 1.64 -18.50 -33.46
N MET A 247 2.24 -19.53 -32.86
CA MET A 247 3.58 -19.43 -32.27
C MET A 247 4.52 -20.54 -32.72
N LYS A 248 5.82 -20.23 -32.69
CA LYS A 248 6.93 -21.18 -32.68
C LYS A 248 7.92 -20.74 -31.60
N PHE A 249 8.58 -21.69 -30.97
CA PHE A 249 9.58 -21.40 -29.96
C PHE A 249 10.76 -22.36 -30.09
N SER A 250 11.88 -22.01 -29.45
CA SER A 250 13.09 -22.82 -29.43
C SER A 250 13.16 -23.73 -28.21
N ASP A 251 12.58 -23.30 -27.09
CA ASP A 251 12.44 -24.07 -25.86
C ASP A 251 11.05 -23.84 -25.25
N ILE A 252 10.46 -24.88 -24.68
CA ILE A 252 9.12 -24.85 -24.09
C ILE A 252 9.09 -24.10 -22.75
N SER A 253 10.25 -23.91 -22.13
CA SER A 253 10.41 -23.32 -20.79
C SER A 253 10.97 -21.89 -20.83
N VAL A 254 11.03 -21.24 -19.66
CA VAL A 254 11.91 -20.08 -19.45
C VAL A 254 13.35 -20.62 -19.32
N ALA A 255 14.00 -20.76 -20.47
CA ALA A 255 15.30 -21.42 -20.63
C ALA A 255 16.47 -20.43 -20.57
N CYS A 256 17.70 -20.94 -20.59
CA CYS A 256 18.92 -20.14 -20.47
C CYS A 256 18.92 -18.91 -21.38
N GLU A 257 18.48 -19.08 -22.64
CA GLU A 257 18.49 -18.02 -23.66
C GLU A 257 17.40 -16.96 -23.47
N ALA A 258 16.44 -17.16 -22.55
CA ALA A 258 15.48 -16.13 -22.15
C ALA A 258 16.16 -15.01 -21.34
N CYS A 259 17.22 -15.36 -20.57
CA CYS A 259 17.99 -14.41 -19.77
C CYS A 259 19.34 -14.03 -20.42
N HIS A 260 19.97 -14.98 -21.11
CA HIS A 260 21.30 -14.83 -21.71
C HIS A 260 21.27 -14.46 -23.20
N GLY A 261 20.08 -14.32 -23.79
CA GLY A 261 19.89 -14.10 -25.22
C GLY A 261 20.30 -15.30 -26.08
N PRO A 262 20.23 -15.18 -27.42
CA PRO A 262 20.52 -16.28 -28.34
C PRO A 262 21.98 -16.75 -28.26
N GLY A 263 22.20 -18.04 -27.99
CA GLY A 263 23.49 -18.64 -27.72
C GLY A 263 24.17 -19.30 -28.93
N GLY A 264 23.62 -19.20 -30.14
CA GLY A 264 24.13 -19.88 -31.33
C GLY A 264 25.61 -19.60 -31.65
N GLN A 265 26.03 -18.34 -31.56
CA GLN A 265 27.44 -18.00 -31.75
C GLN A 265 28.30 -18.50 -30.58
N HIS A 266 27.83 -18.33 -29.35
CA HIS A 266 28.51 -18.81 -28.15
C HIS A 266 28.74 -20.33 -28.16
N SER A 267 27.71 -21.11 -28.52
CA SER A 267 27.74 -22.57 -28.55
C SER A 267 28.70 -23.17 -29.58
N THR A 268 29.14 -22.36 -30.55
CA THR A 268 30.11 -22.74 -31.59
C THR A 268 31.50 -22.16 -31.34
N THR A 269 31.57 -20.96 -30.77
CA THR A 269 32.83 -20.23 -30.50
C THR A 269 32.74 -19.52 -29.15
N PRO A 270 32.88 -20.23 -28.01
CA PRO A 270 32.58 -19.65 -26.70
C PRO A 270 33.46 -18.44 -26.36
N SER A 271 32.82 -17.32 -25.98
CA SER A 271 33.46 -16.08 -25.54
C SER A 271 32.54 -15.34 -24.57
N LYS A 272 33.08 -14.44 -23.74
CA LYS A 272 32.24 -13.59 -22.86
C LYS A 272 31.48 -12.51 -23.63
N GLU A 273 31.95 -12.19 -24.84
CA GLU A 273 31.47 -11.10 -25.68
C GLU A 273 30.33 -11.53 -26.63
N ASN A 274 30.01 -12.82 -26.70
CA ASN A 274 29.00 -13.35 -27.63
C ASN A 274 27.86 -14.11 -26.94
N ILE A 275 27.71 -13.89 -25.64
CA ILE A 275 26.57 -14.28 -24.83
C ILE A 275 26.34 -13.19 -23.80
N ILE A 276 25.09 -12.94 -23.42
CA ILE A 276 24.80 -11.95 -22.40
C ILE A 276 25.07 -12.56 -21.04
N ASN A 277 25.73 -11.81 -20.16
CA ASN A 277 25.82 -12.13 -18.75
C ASN A 277 25.20 -10.98 -17.95
N PRO A 278 23.97 -11.16 -17.42
CA PRO A 278 23.25 -10.13 -16.67
C PRO A 278 24.13 -9.42 -15.64
N ALA A 279 24.86 -10.16 -14.79
CA ALA A 279 25.68 -9.58 -13.72
C ALA A 279 26.81 -8.63 -14.18
N THR A 280 27.15 -8.62 -15.46
CA THR A 280 28.26 -7.82 -16.00
C THR A 280 27.85 -6.86 -17.11
N MET A 281 26.55 -6.71 -17.35
CA MET A 281 26.06 -5.82 -18.39
C MET A 281 26.41 -4.36 -18.09
N ILE A 282 26.70 -3.62 -19.15
CA ILE A 282 26.97 -2.19 -19.13
C ILE A 282 25.99 -1.53 -20.09
N ALA A 283 25.29 -0.48 -19.65
CA ALA A 283 24.34 0.23 -20.48
C ALA A 283 25.06 0.99 -21.60
N ALA A 284 24.43 1.02 -22.77
CA ALA A 284 24.95 1.73 -23.95
C ALA A 284 24.40 3.16 -24.07
N THR A 285 23.35 3.47 -23.32
CA THR A 285 22.57 4.71 -23.37
C THR A 285 22.15 5.10 -21.96
N ASP A 286 21.78 6.36 -21.81
CA ASP A 286 21.14 6.92 -20.62
C ASP A 286 19.71 6.33 -20.50
N LEU A 287 19.45 5.60 -19.43
CA LEU A 287 18.22 4.87 -19.15
C LEU A 287 17.36 5.52 -18.06
N ASN A 288 17.90 6.45 -17.28
CA ASN A 288 17.15 7.22 -16.29
C ASN A 288 16.87 8.68 -16.73
N ASP A 289 17.32 9.06 -17.95
CA ASP A 289 17.20 10.38 -18.56
C ASP A 289 17.86 11.51 -17.74
N ASP A 290 18.91 11.21 -16.98
CA ASP A 290 19.63 12.19 -16.15
C ASP A 290 20.74 12.96 -16.91
N GLY A 291 21.03 12.55 -18.14
CA GLY A 291 22.00 13.16 -19.05
C GLY A 291 23.38 12.51 -19.06
N GLU A 292 23.62 11.48 -18.25
CA GLU A 292 24.88 10.73 -18.18
C GLU A 292 24.65 9.23 -18.45
N VAL A 293 25.76 8.50 -18.68
CA VAL A 293 25.73 7.02 -18.72
C VAL A 293 26.63 6.53 -17.60
N ASP A 294 26.04 6.01 -16.53
CA ASP A 294 26.73 5.70 -15.29
C ASP A 294 26.35 4.34 -14.67
N GLN A 295 26.58 4.19 -13.36
CA GLN A 295 26.31 2.94 -12.67
C GLN A 295 24.80 2.66 -12.52
N ILE A 296 23.96 3.69 -12.44
CA ILE A 296 22.50 3.55 -12.35
C ILE A 296 21.96 2.92 -13.62
N ASP A 297 22.42 3.35 -14.79
CA ASP A 297 22.01 2.73 -16.06
C ASP A 297 22.40 1.26 -16.14
N ASN A 298 23.56 0.91 -15.55
CA ASN A 298 23.98 -0.48 -15.45
C ASN A 298 23.00 -1.28 -14.57
N LEU A 299 22.56 -0.75 -13.42
CA LEU A 299 21.56 -1.42 -12.57
C LEU A 299 20.24 -1.60 -13.34
N ILE A 300 19.79 -0.58 -14.06
CA ILE A 300 18.53 -0.61 -14.82
C ILE A 300 18.58 -1.69 -15.91
N ILE A 301 19.60 -1.69 -16.78
CA ILE A 301 19.67 -2.65 -17.90
C ILE A 301 19.81 -4.10 -17.44
N ARG A 302 20.39 -4.32 -16.26
CA ARG A 302 20.54 -5.64 -15.65
C ARG A 302 19.21 -6.19 -15.12
N ASN A 303 18.39 -5.34 -14.53
CA ASN A 303 17.04 -5.69 -14.08
C ASN A 303 16.05 -5.91 -15.25
N TYR A 304 16.27 -5.28 -16.41
CA TYR A 304 15.42 -5.47 -17.59
C TYR A 304 15.31 -6.93 -18.07
N VAL A 305 16.30 -7.76 -17.75
CA VAL A 305 16.26 -9.20 -18.01
C VAL A 305 15.08 -9.86 -17.27
N CYS A 306 14.84 -9.46 -16.02
CA CYS A 306 13.74 -9.94 -15.18
C CYS A 306 12.42 -9.28 -15.57
N TYR A 307 12.46 -7.98 -15.92
CA TYR A 307 11.29 -7.19 -16.30
C TYR A 307 10.69 -7.65 -17.63
N ALA A 308 11.38 -8.51 -18.39
CA ALA A 308 10.80 -9.19 -19.53
C ALA A 308 9.51 -9.97 -19.17
N CYS A 309 9.39 -10.43 -17.92
CA CYS A 309 8.28 -11.27 -17.45
C CYS A 309 7.68 -10.81 -16.11
N HIS A 310 8.50 -10.33 -15.17
CA HIS A 310 8.09 -9.94 -13.81
C HIS A 310 7.52 -8.52 -13.75
N THR A 311 6.67 -8.21 -14.72
CA THR A 311 5.99 -6.93 -14.90
C THR A 311 4.57 -7.18 -15.41
N ARG A 312 3.70 -6.17 -15.34
CA ARG A 312 2.34 -6.26 -15.86
C ARG A 312 2.04 -5.06 -16.73
N GLY A 313 1.53 -5.30 -17.94
CA GLY A 313 1.37 -4.28 -18.95
C GLY A 313 1.04 -4.85 -20.32
N SER A 314 1.39 -4.13 -21.37
CA SER A 314 1.23 -4.58 -22.75
C SER A 314 2.41 -4.17 -23.61
N GLY A 315 2.77 -5.04 -24.56
CA GLY A 315 3.73 -4.71 -25.61
C GLY A 315 3.20 -3.64 -26.57
N TYR A 316 4.11 -2.98 -27.27
CA TYR A 316 3.76 -2.04 -28.34
C TYR A 316 3.35 -2.74 -29.64
N ALA A 317 3.70 -4.02 -29.82
CA ALA A 317 3.25 -4.76 -30.98
C ALA A 317 1.74 -5.01 -30.93
N SER A 318 1.04 -4.70 -32.03
CA SER A 318 -0.40 -4.90 -32.17
C SER A 318 -0.78 -5.44 -33.55
N ALA A 319 -1.88 -6.22 -33.58
CA ALA A 319 -2.55 -6.57 -34.83
C ALA A 319 -3.24 -5.35 -35.46
N ALA A 320 -3.59 -5.42 -36.75
CA ALA A 320 -4.31 -4.35 -37.46
C ALA A 320 -5.66 -3.95 -36.80
N ALA A 321 -6.20 -4.79 -35.92
CA ALA A 321 -7.39 -4.52 -35.09
C ALA A 321 -7.09 -3.75 -33.78
N GLY A 322 -5.85 -3.30 -33.54
CA GLY A 322 -5.47 -2.49 -32.37
C GLY A 322 -5.32 -3.27 -31.06
N THR A 323 -5.25 -4.60 -31.12
CA THR A 323 -5.04 -5.45 -29.93
C THR A 323 -3.55 -5.73 -29.74
N SER A 324 -2.98 -5.26 -28.63
CA SER A 324 -1.56 -5.47 -28.26
C SER A 324 -1.25 -6.87 -27.75
N LEU A 325 0.01 -7.28 -27.83
CA LEU A 325 0.52 -8.48 -27.14
C LEU A 325 0.67 -8.22 -25.63
N GLY A 326 0.54 -9.27 -24.81
CA GLY A 326 0.62 -9.17 -23.34
C GLY A 326 2.04 -9.04 -22.77
N TYR A 327 3.06 -9.04 -23.63
CA TYR A 327 4.47 -9.17 -23.27
C TYR A 327 5.37 -8.26 -24.13
N PRO A 328 6.62 -8.00 -23.71
CA PRO A 328 7.54 -7.07 -24.38
C PRO A 328 7.74 -7.38 -25.87
N SER A 329 7.23 -6.48 -26.71
CA SER A 329 7.24 -6.60 -28.16
C SER A 329 7.03 -5.24 -28.84
N LYS A 330 7.65 -5.02 -30.00
CA LYS A 330 7.47 -3.82 -30.83
C LYS A 330 7.24 -4.18 -32.30
N GLY A 331 6.79 -3.22 -33.11
CA GLY A 331 6.48 -3.40 -34.55
C GLY A 331 4.98 -3.58 -34.85
N GLY A 332 4.57 -3.49 -36.13
CA GLY A 332 3.15 -3.50 -36.54
C GLY A 332 2.84 -4.21 -37.87
N SER A 333 1.65 -4.83 -37.90
CA SER A 333 0.94 -5.64 -38.93
C SER A 333 1.70 -6.78 -39.64
N ASP A 334 1.10 -7.95 -39.50
CA ASP A 334 1.17 -9.23 -40.23
C ASP A 334 2.50 -9.96 -40.42
N ASP A 335 3.69 -9.37 -40.24
CA ASP A 335 4.96 -10.13 -40.32
C ASP A 335 6.19 -9.52 -39.61
N ASN A 336 6.09 -8.36 -38.94
CA ASN A 336 7.24 -7.65 -38.34
C ASN A 336 7.16 -7.52 -36.80
N ILE A 337 6.61 -8.52 -36.12
CA ILE A 337 6.62 -8.54 -34.65
C ILE A 337 8.04 -8.82 -34.18
N THR A 338 8.53 -7.92 -33.33
CA THR A 338 9.89 -7.96 -32.82
C THR A 338 9.83 -8.16 -31.31
N MET A 339 10.26 -9.33 -30.86
CA MET A 339 10.34 -9.66 -29.43
C MET A 339 11.51 -8.94 -28.77
N TYR A 340 11.34 -8.62 -27.48
CA TYR A 340 12.45 -8.21 -26.63
C TYR A 340 13.54 -9.29 -26.60
N ILE A 341 14.80 -8.86 -26.51
CA ILE A 341 15.96 -9.71 -26.26
C ILE A 341 16.71 -9.06 -25.09
N PRO A 342 17.17 -9.82 -24.09
CA PRO A 342 18.03 -9.29 -23.03
C PRO A 342 19.14 -8.39 -23.57
N GLY A 343 19.52 -7.36 -22.81
CA GLY A 343 20.53 -6.38 -23.24
C GLY A 343 20.06 -5.32 -24.21
N LEU A 344 18.79 -5.32 -24.60
CA LEU A 344 18.15 -4.18 -25.23
C LEU A 344 17.41 -3.33 -24.19
N ASP A 345 17.09 -2.08 -24.54
CA ASP A 345 16.25 -1.22 -23.71
C ASP A 345 14.81 -1.75 -23.72
N TRP A 346 14.36 -2.28 -22.58
CA TRP A 346 13.05 -2.89 -22.43
C TRP A 346 11.91 -1.87 -22.58
N ARG A 347 12.16 -0.59 -22.27
CA ARG A 347 11.17 0.49 -22.40
C ARG A 347 10.76 0.73 -23.85
N GLU A 348 11.53 0.26 -24.82
CA GLU A 348 11.16 0.31 -26.25
C GLU A 348 10.16 -0.79 -26.66
N TYR A 349 9.87 -1.74 -25.78
CA TYR A 349 9.06 -2.93 -26.08
C TYR A 349 7.82 -3.06 -25.21
N TYR A 350 7.72 -2.32 -24.10
CA TYR A 350 6.68 -2.56 -23.12
C TYR A 350 6.14 -1.30 -22.46
N ASN A 351 4.83 -1.30 -22.22
CA ASN A 351 4.14 -0.29 -21.45
C ASN A 351 3.56 -0.91 -20.18
N VAL A 352 3.99 -0.44 -19.01
CA VAL A 352 3.45 -0.86 -17.72
C VAL A 352 1.97 -0.48 -17.60
N THR A 353 1.20 -1.33 -16.93
CA THR A 353 -0.23 -1.10 -16.71
C THR A 353 -0.48 0.10 -15.78
N GLU A 354 -1.40 0.98 -16.18
CA GLU A 354 -1.95 2.07 -15.37
C GLU A 354 -3.39 1.74 -14.90
N SER A 355 -3.78 0.46 -14.94
CA SER A 355 -5.09 0.04 -14.47
C SER A 355 -5.12 0.05 -12.94
N THR A 356 -6.04 0.83 -12.37
CA THR A 356 -6.28 0.89 -10.91
C THR A 356 -6.59 -0.47 -10.29
N GLY A 357 -7.17 -1.41 -11.06
CA GLY A 357 -7.41 -2.77 -10.58
C GLY A 357 -6.14 -3.61 -10.36
N SER A 358 -4.98 -3.14 -10.83
CA SER A 358 -3.69 -3.80 -10.69
C SER A 358 -2.91 -3.37 -9.44
N TYR A 359 -3.39 -2.37 -8.71
CA TYR A 359 -2.65 -1.79 -7.58
C TYR A 359 -3.59 -1.43 -6.44
N TRP A 360 -3.02 -1.26 -5.27
CA TRP A 360 -3.67 -0.67 -4.11
C TRP A 360 -3.25 0.79 -3.95
N GLY A 361 -4.17 1.68 -3.56
CA GLY A 361 -3.88 3.09 -3.26
C GLY A 361 -3.59 4.01 -4.45
N GLY A 362 -3.59 3.53 -5.70
CA GLY A 362 -3.39 4.37 -6.88
C GLY A 362 -2.89 3.59 -8.11
N THR A 363 -2.01 4.20 -8.89
CA THR A 363 -1.31 3.60 -10.05
C THR A 363 0.15 4.10 -10.08
N PRO A 364 1.04 3.55 -10.93
CA PRO A 364 2.42 4.02 -11.03
C PRO A 364 2.51 5.53 -11.28
N SER A 365 1.67 6.09 -12.17
CA SER A 365 1.67 7.52 -12.46
C SER A 365 1.12 8.42 -11.34
N THR A 366 0.33 7.90 -10.40
CA THR A 366 -0.23 8.68 -9.28
C THR A 366 0.42 8.38 -7.93
N GLY A 367 1.35 7.42 -7.88
CA GLY A 367 1.79 6.76 -6.66
C GLY A 367 0.80 5.67 -6.25
N PHE A 368 1.32 4.53 -5.81
CA PHE A 368 0.54 3.38 -5.34
C PHE A 368 1.23 2.73 -4.14
N ILE A 369 0.46 2.02 -3.31
CA ILE A 369 0.94 1.43 -2.04
C ILE A 369 1.59 0.07 -2.27
N ALA A 370 0.92 -0.82 -3.00
CA ALA A 370 1.40 -2.18 -3.29
C ALA A 370 0.71 -2.70 -4.55
N SER A 371 1.35 -3.64 -5.24
CA SER A 371 0.72 -4.35 -6.35
C SER A 371 -0.39 -5.29 -5.85
N LYS A 372 -1.40 -5.52 -6.69
CA LYS A 372 -2.59 -6.32 -6.35
C LYS A 372 -2.68 -7.64 -7.12
N GLN A 373 -2.00 -7.78 -8.25
CA GLN A 373 -2.11 -8.92 -9.15
C GLN A 373 -0.76 -9.61 -9.37
N HIS A 374 -0.81 -10.83 -9.90
CA HIS A 374 0.39 -11.62 -10.24
C HIS A 374 1.43 -10.85 -11.08
N HIS A 375 2.71 -11.19 -10.82
CA HIS A 375 3.94 -10.77 -11.52
C HIS A 375 4.15 -9.26 -11.64
N GLN A 376 4.04 -8.54 -10.52
CA GLN A 376 4.26 -7.10 -10.47
C GLN A 376 5.49 -6.71 -9.63
N GLN A 377 6.46 -7.62 -9.48
CA GLN A 377 7.67 -7.37 -8.68
C GLN A 377 8.47 -6.17 -9.23
N GLN A 378 8.55 -6.00 -10.55
CA GLN A 378 9.17 -4.81 -11.16
C GLN A 378 8.51 -3.51 -10.68
N GLN A 379 7.18 -3.42 -10.75
CA GLN A 379 6.50 -2.19 -10.34
C GLN A 379 6.68 -1.91 -8.85
N ASP A 380 6.60 -2.95 -8.01
CA ASP A 380 6.84 -2.80 -6.58
C ASP A 380 8.28 -2.35 -6.27
N LEU A 381 9.28 -2.96 -6.92
CA LEU A 381 10.69 -2.65 -6.76
C LEU A 381 10.99 -1.21 -7.20
N ASP A 382 10.53 -0.81 -8.38
CA ASP A 382 10.76 0.53 -8.96
C ASP A 382 10.20 1.66 -8.08
N LYS A 383 9.22 1.40 -7.21
CA LYS A 383 8.74 2.40 -6.25
C LYS A 383 9.40 2.31 -4.87
N GLY A 384 10.01 1.17 -4.54
CA GLY A 384 10.50 0.85 -3.22
C GLY A 384 11.81 1.56 -2.88
N PRO A 385 12.34 1.39 -1.66
CA PRO A 385 13.67 1.84 -1.27
C PRO A 385 14.76 1.19 -2.14
N HIS A 386 14.50 -0.02 -2.66
CA HIS A 386 15.39 -0.85 -3.47
C HIS A 386 15.27 -0.68 -5.01
N ALA A 387 14.84 0.50 -5.46
CA ALA A 387 14.64 0.77 -6.88
C ALA A 387 15.98 0.94 -7.64
N PRO A 388 16.12 0.42 -8.87
CA PRO A 388 17.38 0.44 -9.61
C PRO A 388 17.82 1.85 -10.06
N ASP A 389 16.96 2.87 -9.92
CA ASP A 389 17.29 4.27 -10.18
C ASP A 389 18.11 4.91 -9.03
N LYS A 390 18.39 4.16 -7.97
CA LYS A 390 19.17 4.63 -6.81
C LYS A 390 20.60 4.12 -6.86
N SER A 391 21.55 5.02 -6.58
CA SER A 391 22.99 4.73 -6.70
C SER A 391 23.53 3.67 -5.73
N TYR A 392 22.79 3.35 -4.66
CA TYR A 392 23.18 2.38 -3.63
C TYR A 392 22.46 1.03 -3.80
N ASP A 393 21.71 0.85 -4.88
CA ASP A 393 20.78 -0.27 -5.00
C ASP A 393 21.32 -1.50 -5.71
N HIS A 394 20.50 -2.56 -5.65
CA HIS A 394 20.86 -3.90 -6.04
C HIS A 394 19.94 -4.44 -7.15
N GLU A 395 20.52 -5.26 -8.03
CA GLU A 395 19.75 -5.99 -9.03
C GLU A 395 19.02 -7.19 -8.42
N CYS A 396 17.95 -7.67 -9.07
CA CYS A 396 17.19 -8.83 -8.57
C CYS A 396 18.09 -10.03 -8.19
N PHE A 397 19.17 -10.26 -8.93
CA PHE A 397 20.07 -11.39 -8.72
C PHE A 397 21.09 -11.21 -7.59
N VAL A 398 21.05 -10.09 -6.86
CA VAL A 398 21.76 -9.96 -5.58
C VAL A 398 21.05 -10.77 -4.50
N CYS A 399 19.71 -10.80 -4.54
CA CYS A 399 18.89 -11.58 -3.61
C CYS A 399 18.46 -12.93 -4.19
N HIS A 400 18.38 -13.04 -5.52
CA HIS A 400 17.92 -14.24 -6.21
C HIS A 400 19.00 -14.95 -7.05
N ASP A 401 19.03 -16.29 -7.02
CA ASP A 401 19.78 -17.12 -7.95
C ASP A 401 18.85 -17.98 -8.81
N MET A 402 18.68 -17.57 -10.06
CA MET A 402 17.80 -18.22 -11.04
C MET A 402 18.29 -19.62 -11.49
N HIS A 403 19.49 -20.04 -11.06
CA HIS A 403 20.02 -21.37 -11.33
C HIS A 403 19.86 -22.31 -10.14
N LYS A 404 19.26 -21.87 -9.03
CA LYS A 404 19.06 -22.70 -7.84
C LYS A 404 17.83 -23.61 -8.01
N PRO A 405 17.90 -24.87 -7.52
CA PRO A 405 16.82 -25.84 -7.62
C PRO A 405 15.75 -25.65 -6.53
N ASP A 406 15.27 -24.43 -6.31
CA ASP A 406 14.22 -24.10 -5.34
C ASP A 406 13.10 -23.23 -5.97
N THR A 407 12.03 -23.04 -5.20
CA THR A 407 10.83 -22.32 -5.66
C THR A 407 10.98 -20.81 -5.59
N SER A 408 11.66 -20.30 -4.55
CA SER A 408 11.90 -18.88 -4.30
C SER A 408 13.14 -18.32 -5.00
N MET A 409 14.04 -19.21 -5.45
CA MET A 409 15.28 -18.82 -6.13
C MET A 409 16.07 -17.81 -5.31
N VAL A 410 16.06 -17.89 -3.98
CA VAL A 410 16.86 -16.98 -3.13
C VAL A 410 18.32 -17.48 -3.10
N VAL A 411 19.29 -16.56 -3.13
CA VAL A 411 20.71 -16.91 -3.05
C VAL A 411 20.99 -17.81 -1.85
N SER A 412 21.95 -18.72 -1.98
CA SER A 412 22.34 -19.63 -0.89
C SER A 412 23.43 -19.05 0.01
N THR A 413 24.17 -18.07 -0.50
CA THR A 413 25.24 -17.38 0.22
C THR A 413 25.36 -15.94 -0.25
N ILE A 414 25.80 -15.07 0.64
CA ILE A 414 26.14 -13.67 0.32
C ILE A 414 27.47 -13.30 0.98
N GLU A 415 28.36 -12.65 0.23
CA GLU A 415 29.61 -12.14 0.79
C GLU A 415 29.38 -10.75 1.39
N SER A 416 29.62 -10.60 2.69
CA SER A 416 29.57 -9.33 3.41
C SER A 416 30.81 -9.17 4.30
N ASP A 417 31.50 -8.03 4.22
CA ASP A 417 32.75 -7.75 4.95
C ASP A 417 33.84 -8.84 4.85
N GLY A 418 33.88 -9.56 3.72
CA GLY A 418 34.82 -10.65 3.49
C GLY A 418 34.45 -11.96 4.21
N LEU A 419 33.24 -12.06 4.72
CA LEU A 419 32.62 -13.26 5.27
C LEU A 419 31.53 -13.75 4.31
N GLU A 420 31.51 -15.05 4.06
CA GLU A 420 30.41 -15.72 3.36
C GLU A 420 29.33 -16.08 4.38
N ILE A 421 28.16 -15.45 4.28
CA ILE A 421 26.98 -15.70 5.12
C ILE A 421 26.10 -16.70 4.37
N GLU A 422 25.67 -17.77 5.04
CA GLU A 422 24.76 -18.76 4.47
C GLU A 422 23.32 -18.22 4.57
N VAL A 423 22.51 -18.46 3.54
CA VAL A 423 21.09 -18.10 3.50
C VAL A 423 20.35 -19.40 3.23
N GLU A 424 19.81 -20.00 4.30
CA GLU A 424 19.16 -21.31 4.23
C GLU A 424 17.70 -21.22 3.77
N ASP A 425 17.00 -20.13 4.12
CA ASP A 425 15.56 -19.92 3.89
C ASP A 425 15.28 -18.50 3.33
N PRO A 426 14.36 -18.31 2.36
CA PRO A 426 13.88 -16.99 1.94
C PRO A 426 13.31 -16.12 3.08
N ASP A 427 12.77 -16.74 4.13
CA ASP A 427 12.25 -16.06 5.34
C ASP A 427 13.35 -15.85 6.42
N ASP A 428 14.62 -16.17 6.11
CA ASP A 428 15.73 -15.90 7.03
C ASP A 428 16.10 -14.41 7.04
N ASN A 429 16.34 -13.88 8.24
CA ASN A 429 16.81 -12.50 8.43
C ASN A 429 18.23 -12.30 7.89
N ASP A 430 19.01 -13.36 7.76
CA ASP A 430 20.42 -13.31 7.36
C ASP A 430 20.63 -12.66 5.99
N LEU A 431 19.72 -12.89 5.03
CA LEU A 431 19.78 -12.24 3.72
C LEU A 431 19.74 -10.71 3.87
N CYS A 432 18.76 -10.20 4.60
CA CYS A 432 18.60 -8.76 4.79
C CYS A 432 19.74 -8.19 5.64
N LEU A 433 20.05 -8.86 6.76
CA LEU A 433 21.06 -8.39 7.70
C LEU A 433 22.48 -8.47 7.16
N SER A 434 22.74 -9.25 6.10
CA SER A 434 24.02 -9.21 5.39
C SER A 434 24.41 -7.80 4.90
N CYS A 435 23.42 -6.95 4.60
CA CYS A 435 23.60 -5.56 4.22
C CYS A 435 23.14 -4.57 5.30
N HIS A 436 22.09 -4.92 6.05
CA HIS A 436 21.45 -4.02 7.02
C HIS A 436 22.08 -4.06 8.42
N ALA A 437 22.86 -5.09 8.77
CA ALA A 437 23.70 -5.05 9.97
C ALA A 437 24.64 -3.84 9.93
N THR A 438 25.05 -3.33 11.10
CA THR A 438 25.85 -2.10 11.29
C THR A 438 25.14 -0.78 10.93
N HIS A 439 23.85 -0.82 10.57
CA HIS A 439 23.08 0.36 10.17
C HIS A 439 21.79 0.51 10.98
N GLY A 440 21.44 1.75 11.31
CA GLY A 440 20.16 2.07 11.93
C GLY A 440 19.92 1.30 13.23
N ASP A 441 18.76 0.62 13.32
CA ASP A 441 18.39 -0.18 14.49
C ASP A 441 19.29 -1.42 14.71
N PHE A 442 20.12 -1.78 13.72
CA PHE A 442 21.03 -2.92 13.74
C PHE A 442 22.51 -2.49 13.86
N GLU A 443 22.80 -1.26 14.30
CA GLU A 443 24.18 -0.75 14.42
C GLU A 443 25.06 -1.55 15.40
N GLU A 444 24.44 -2.28 16.32
CA GLU A 444 25.14 -3.07 17.35
C GLU A 444 25.54 -4.49 16.91
N ILE A 445 25.05 -4.97 15.75
CA ILE A 445 25.42 -6.27 15.17
C ILE A 445 26.23 -6.08 13.89
N ASP A 446 27.14 -7.02 13.60
CA ASP A 446 27.94 -7.03 12.38
C ASP A 446 27.78 -8.32 11.55
N ALA A 447 28.46 -8.41 10.41
CA ALA A 447 28.40 -9.59 9.53
C ALA A 447 28.88 -10.90 10.22
N PHE A 448 29.73 -10.81 11.24
CA PHE A 448 30.15 -11.98 12.03
C PHE A 448 29.04 -12.42 12.98
N ASP A 449 28.32 -11.47 13.59
CA ASP A 449 27.14 -11.76 14.40
C ASP A 449 26.02 -12.38 13.57
N VAL A 450 25.73 -11.84 12.38
CA VAL A 450 24.76 -12.46 11.44
C VAL A 450 25.15 -13.91 11.15
N LYS A 451 26.42 -14.14 10.79
CA LYS A 451 26.91 -15.49 10.47
C LYS A 451 26.90 -16.49 11.64
N THR A 452 27.06 -16.04 12.89
CA THR A 452 27.42 -16.94 14.01
C THR A 452 26.63 -16.75 15.30
N GLY A 453 25.86 -15.68 15.42
CA GLY A 453 25.27 -15.17 16.65
C GLY A 453 23.74 -15.08 16.58
N ALA A 454 23.07 -16.21 16.32
CA ALA A 454 21.61 -16.26 16.20
C ALA A 454 20.85 -15.55 17.35
N ASP A 455 21.30 -15.73 18.61
CA ASP A 455 20.65 -15.08 19.77
C ASP A 455 20.74 -13.54 19.71
N VAL A 456 21.91 -12.98 19.35
CA VAL A 456 22.08 -11.51 19.28
C VAL A 456 21.37 -10.90 18.07
N VAL A 457 21.27 -11.66 16.98
CA VAL A 457 20.49 -11.29 15.80
C VAL A 457 19.00 -11.28 16.14
N GLU A 458 18.49 -12.33 16.78
CA GLU A 458 17.09 -12.41 17.22
C GLU A 458 16.75 -11.27 18.20
N GLU A 459 17.62 -10.99 19.18
CA GLU A 459 17.44 -9.86 20.10
C GLU A 459 17.39 -8.52 19.36
N ALA A 460 18.26 -8.30 18.36
CA ALA A 460 18.27 -7.08 17.57
C ALA A 460 17.00 -6.94 16.70
N VAL A 461 16.53 -8.03 16.07
CA VAL A 461 15.29 -8.03 15.28
C VAL A 461 14.07 -7.77 16.16
N ILE A 462 14.00 -8.39 17.35
CA ILE A 462 12.93 -8.11 18.33
C ILE A 462 12.98 -6.65 18.76
N ALA A 463 14.17 -6.10 19.04
CA ALA A 463 14.33 -4.70 19.43
C ALA A 463 13.89 -3.74 18.32
N HIS A 464 14.27 -4.02 17.06
CA HIS A 464 13.80 -3.28 15.90
C HIS A 464 12.28 -3.30 15.81
N MET A 465 11.66 -4.47 15.85
CA MET A 465 10.20 -4.61 15.78
C MET A 465 9.49 -3.96 16.97
N ALA A 466 10.05 -4.02 18.18
CA ALA A 466 9.50 -3.34 19.36
C ALA A 466 9.56 -1.81 19.20
N LYS A 467 10.65 -1.28 18.63
CA LYS A 467 10.81 0.16 18.35
C LYS A 467 9.82 0.65 17.29
N GLN A 468 9.54 -0.15 16.27
CA GLN A 468 8.65 0.25 15.17
C GLN A 468 7.16 -0.02 15.47
N SER A 469 6.84 -1.15 16.10
CA SER A 469 5.46 -1.63 16.28
C SER A 469 4.94 -1.58 17.72
N GLY A 470 5.81 -1.33 18.70
CA GLY A 470 5.43 -1.25 20.11
C GLY A 470 5.10 -2.58 20.79
N LYS A 471 5.29 -3.72 20.10
CA LYS A 471 5.13 -5.06 20.67
C LYS A 471 6.47 -5.80 20.68
N SER A 472 6.71 -6.56 21.75
CA SER A 472 7.85 -7.48 21.88
C SER A 472 7.34 -8.91 21.78
N ARG A 473 7.01 -9.40 20.58
CA ARG A 473 6.77 -10.84 20.37
C ARG A 473 8.13 -11.55 20.28
N THR A 474 8.20 -12.79 20.77
CA THR A 474 9.46 -13.51 21.03
C THR A 474 9.66 -14.77 20.20
N LYS A 475 9.09 -14.86 18.98
CA LYS A 475 9.45 -15.91 18.01
C LYS A 475 8.89 -15.69 16.61
N ASP A 476 9.66 -16.14 15.60
CA ASP A 476 9.35 -16.21 14.17
C ASP A 476 9.09 -14.86 13.50
N LEU A 477 9.93 -13.87 13.82
CA LEU A 477 9.94 -12.56 13.14
C LEU A 477 10.98 -12.57 12.04
N ASP A 478 10.50 -12.45 10.81
CA ASP A 478 11.31 -12.30 9.61
C ASP A 478 11.14 -10.91 8.98
N CYS A 479 12.19 -10.42 8.35
CA CYS A 479 12.17 -9.13 7.65
C CYS A 479 11.10 -9.14 6.54
N THR A 480 10.98 -10.25 5.81
CA THR A 480 10.05 -10.43 4.68
C THR A 480 8.59 -10.39 5.12
N GLY A 481 8.24 -10.87 6.31
CA GLY A 481 6.87 -10.86 6.81
C GLY A 481 6.29 -9.46 6.98
N CYS A 482 7.13 -8.50 7.35
CA CYS A 482 6.72 -7.11 7.54
C CYS A 482 7.02 -6.22 6.32
N HIS A 483 8.19 -6.38 5.71
CA HIS A 483 8.65 -5.51 4.61
C HIS A 483 8.23 -6.01 3.23
N MET A 484 7.88 -7.29 3.09
CA MET A 484 7.42 -7.90 1.84
C MET A 484 6.09 -8.64 2.03
N PRO A 485 5.05 -8.00 2.60
CA PRO A 485 3.81 -8.68 2.91
C PRO A 485 3.16 -9.23 1.64
N LYS A 486 2.39 -10.32 1.77
CA LYS A 486 1.66 -10.92 0.64
C LYS A 486 0.47 -10.04 0.26
N MET A 487 0.67 -9.13 -0.70
CA MET A 487 -0.31 -8.11 -1.12
C MET A 487 -1.05 -8.43 -2.42
N SER A 488 -0.50 -9.36 -3.20
CA SER A 488 -0.96 -9.67 -4.54
C SER A 488 -1.59 -11.05 -4.63
N LYS A 489 -2.58 -11.18 -5.52
CA LYS A 489 -3.21 -12.47 -5.86
C LYS A 489 -2.74 -13.00 -7.21
N SER A 490 -2.17 -14.19 -7.15
CA SER A 490 -1.97 -15.09 -8.26
C SER A 490 -3.10 -16.11 -8.35
N ALA A 491 -3.34 -16.88 -7.30
CA ALA A 491 -4.31 -17.96 -7.24
C ALA A 491 -5.41 -17.69 -6.21
N ILE A 492 -5.03 -17.38 -4.97
CA ILE A 492 -5.97 -17.25 -3.85
C ILE A 492 -5.85 -15.90 -3.14
N TRP A 493 -6.96 -15.49 -2.51
CA TRP A 493 -6.91 -14.56 -1.39
C TRP A 493 -7.03 -15.40 -0.13
N VAL A 494 -6.30 -15.03 0.92
CA VAL A 494 -6.52 -15.51 2.27
C VAL A 494 -7.55 -14.60 2.91
N GLU A 495 -8.68 -15.18 3.27
CA GLU A 495 -9.85 -14.47 3.78
C GLU A 495 -10.22 -14.99 5.18
N LYS A 496 -10.74 -14.12 6.04
CA LYS A 496 -11.22 -14.42 7.39
C LYS A 496 -12.68 -14.01 7.53
N ASP A 497 -13.48 -14.86 8.15
CA ASP A 497 -14.85 -14.53 8.56
C ASP A 497 -14.80 -13.47 9.66
N THR A 498 -15.46 -12.34 9.44
CA THR A 498 -15.50 -11.25 10.43
C THR A 498 -16.47 -11.52 11.58
N GLY A 499 -17.29 -12.58 11.50
CA GLY A 499 -18.38 -12.85 12.43
C GLY A 499 -19.62 -11.98 12.16
N GLU A 500 -19.55 -11.08 11.20
CA GLU A 500 -20.67 -10.28 10.71
C GLU A 500 -21.30 -10.95 9.49
N VAL A 501 -22.57 -10.64 9.23
CA VAL A 501 -23.28 -11.12 8.04
C VAL A 501 -23.78 -9.94 7.22
N ASP A 502 -23.80 -10.09 5.90
CA ASP A 502 -24.35 -9.09 5.00
C ASP A 502 -25.90 -9.04 5.06
N ASP A 503 -26.49 -8.13 4.30
CA ASP A 503 -27.97 -7.98 4.21
C ASP A 503 -28.68 -9.26 3.73
N ALA A 504 -27.96 -10.21 3.11
CA ALA A 504 -28.47 -11.51 2.67
C ALA A 504 -28.28 -12.62 3.72
N GLY A 505 -27.58 -12.34 4.82
CA GLY A 505 -27.28 -13.29 5.89
C GLY A 505 -26.05 -14.17 5.61
N GLU A 506 -25.24 -13.81 4.61
CA GLU A 506 -24.00 -14.50 4.30
C GLU A 506 -22.83 -13.91 5.11
N PRO A 507 -21.87 -14.72 5.58
CA PRO A 507 -20.70 -14.22 6.31
C PRO A 507 -19.92 -13.18 5.52
N ILE A 508 -19.56 -12.08 6.17
CA ILE A 508 -18.68 -11.07 5.60
C ILE A 508 -17.24 -11.59 5.73
N MET A 509 -16.57 -11.73 4.59
CA MET A 509 -15.18 -12.19 4.52
C MET A 509 -14.24 -10.99 4.34
N GLU A 510 -13.23 -10.87 5.19
CA GLU A 510 -12.17 -9.88 5.10
C GLU A 510 -10.91 -10.50 4.47
N VAL A 511 -10.36 -9.84 3.43
CA VAL A 511 -9.10 -10.26 2.82
C VAL A 511 -7.94 -9.88 3.75
N ILE A 512 -7.30 -10.90 4.33
CA ILE A 512 -6.18 -10.71 5.26
C ILE A 512 -4.81 -10.92 4.60
N GLY A 513 -4.75 -11.51 3.40
CA GLY A 513 -3.49 -11.71 2.68
C GLY A 513 -3.69 -12.19 1.25
N GLY A 514 -2.69 -11.94 0.39
CA GLY A 514 -2.54 -12.58 -0.91
C GLY A 514 -1.65 -13.81 -0.84
N ASP A 515 -1.17 -14.25 -2.00
CA ASP A 515 -0.28 -15.40 -2.16
C ASP A 515 1.04 -15.05 -2.86
N VAL A 516 1.25 -13.77 -3.18
CA VAL A 516 2.51 -13.23 -3.72
C VAL A 516 2.98 -12.06 -2.87
N SER A 517 4.22 -12.16 -2.38
CA SER A 517 4.93 -11.13 -1.61
C SER A 517 5.14 -9.86 -2.45
N ALA A 518 4.82 -8.71 -1.87
CA ALA A 518 5.13 -7.42 -2.44
C ALA A 518 6.64 -7.18 -2.40
N HIS A 519 7.19 -6.59 -3.47
CA HIS A 519 8.61 -6.20 -3.51
C HIS A 519 8.79 -4.71 -3.24
N THR A 520 7.93 -4.17 -2.36
CA THR A 520 7.93 -2.74 -2.02
C THR A 520 8.94 -2.41 -0.94
N PHE A 521 9.32 -3.39 -0.11
CA PHE A 521 10.18 -3.28 1.08
C PHE A 521 9.70 -2.27 2.16
N GLU A 522 8.63 -1.56 1.86
CA GLU A 522 7.88 -0.71 2.78
C GLU A 522 6.85 -1.52 3.57
N ILE A 523 6.72 -1.17 4.85
CA ILE A 523 5.67 -1.73 5.71
C ILE A 523 4.31 -1.20 5.23
N VAL A 524 3.39 -2.12 4.96
CA VAL A 524 1.99 -1.75 4.72
C VAL A 524 1.30 -1.70 6.07
N TRP A 525 1.13 -0.47 6.59
CA TRP A 525 0.52 -0.25 7.89
C TRP A 525 -1.00 -0.47 7.88
N PRO A 526 -1.61 -0.92 9.00
CA PRO A 526 -3.06 -1.18 9.09
C PRO A 526 -3.97 -0.01 8.73
N ASN A 527 -3.53 1.24 8.96
CA ASN A 527 -4.28 2.42 8.54
C ASN A 527 -4.47 2.50 7.02
N LEU A 528 -3.52 1.97 6.26
CA LEU A 528 -3.63 1.89 4.80
C LEU A 528 -4.74 0.91 4.39
N SER A 529 -4.98 -0.17 5.15
CA SER A 529 -6.11 -1.10 4.94
C SER A 529 -7.45 -0.45 5.25
N VAL A 530 -7.51 0.44 6.24
CA VAL A 530 -8.72 1.21 6.55
C VAL A 530 -9.08 2.15 5.40
N VAL A 531 -8.11 2.90 4.88
CA VAL A 531 -8.38 3.82 3.76
C VAL A 531 -8.55 3.10 2.41
N ASN A 532 -8.04 1.86 2.27
CA ASN A 532 -8.18 1.02 1.09
C ASN A 532 -8.88 -0.31 1.44
N SER A 533 -10.21 -0.28 1.45
CA SER A 533 -11.03 -1.46 1.77
C SER A 533 -10.58 -2.74 1.04
N GLY A 534 -10.40 -3.81 1.82
CA GLY A 534 -9.98 -5.13 1.34
C GLY A 534 -8.48 -5.26 1.04
N MET A 535 -7.67 -4.24 1.32
CA MET A 535 -6.22 -4.32 1.18
C MET A 535 -5.59 -5.03 2.39
N PRO A 536 -4.79 -6.10 2.21
CA PRO A 536 -4.00 -6.70 3.28
C PRO A 536 -3.01 -5.71 3.92
N ASN A 537 -2.40 -6.08 5.04
CA ASN A 537 -1.31 -5.31 5.64
C ASN A 537 -0.26 -6.23 6.28
N SER A 538 0.90 -5.65 6.62
CA SER A 538 2.03 -6.36 7.22
C SER A 538 1.72 -7.00 8.57
N CYS A 539 0.73 -6.47 9.30
CA CYS A 539 0.34 -6.99 10.62
C CYS A 539 -0.58 -8.21 10.53
N ASN A 540 -1.24 -8.44 9.39
CA ASN A 540 -2.23 -9.51 9.23
C ASN A 540 -1.62 -10.91 9.39
N ARG A 541 -0.33 -11.10 9.08
CA ARG A 541 0.37 -12.39 9.24
C ARG A 541 0.25 -12.93 10.67
N CYS A 542 0.36 -12.07 11.68
CA CYS A 542 0.36 -12.48 13.09
C CYS A 542 -0.92 -12.10 13.83
N HIS A 543 -1.56 -10.97 13.50
CA HIS A 543 -2.71 -10.47 14.26
C HIS A 543 -4.07 -11.02 13.81
N ASN A 544 -4.12 -11.73 12.67
CA ASN A 544 -5.33 -12.32 12.14
C ASN A 544 -5.22 -13.83 11.84
N GLY A 545 -4.03 -14.43 12.07
CA GLY A 545 -3.78 -15.86 11.89
C GLY A 545 -4.24 -16.69 13.08
N GLY A 546 -5.40 -17.34 12.96
CA GLY A 546 -5.92 -18.27 13.96
C GLY A 546 -5.22 -19.64 14.00
N GLY A 547 -3.89 -19.69 13.96
CA GLY A 547 -3.16 -20.95 14.13
C GLY A 547 -3.22 -21.45 15.58
N GLU A 548 -3.44 -22.76 15.78
CA GLU A 548 -3.53 -23.39 17.11
C GLU A 548 -2.18 -23.41 17.88
N ASP A 549 -1.06 -23.08 17.20
CA ASP A 549 0.26 -22.92 17.82
C ASP A 549 0.54 -21.49 18.35
N ASP A 550 -0.44 -20.58 18.30
CA ASP A 550 -0.33 -19.29 18.96
C ASP A 550 -0.61 -19.44 20.47
N PRO A 551 0.35 -19.18 21.37
CA PRO A 551 0.15 -19.27 22.82
C PRO A 551 -0.90 -18.27 23.37
N LEU A 552 -1.44 -17.39 22.52
CA LEU A 552 -2.64 -16.58 22.79
C LEU A 552 -3.95 -17.32 22.43
N SER A 553 -4.01 -18.64 22.65
CA SER A 553 -5.20 -19.46 22.43
C SER A 553 -6.39 -19.12 23.36
N ASP A 554 -6.31 -18.04 24.13
CA ASP A 554 -7.46 -17.49 24.86
C ASP A 554 -8.12 -16.44 23.95
N GLU A 555 -9.31 -16.76 23.43
CA GLU A 555 -10.07 -15.90 22.52
C GLU A 555 -10.27 -14.47 23.06
N SER A 556 -10.17 -14.26 24.39
CA SER A 556 -10.29 -12.94 25.00
C SER A 556 -9.11 -11.98 24.73
N GLU A 557 -7.95 -12.48 24.28
CA GLU A 557 -6.74 -11.65 24.08
C GLU A 557 -6.43 -11.37 22.60
N LYS A 558 -6.94 -12.21 21.67
CA LYS A 558 -6.78 -12.02 20.22
C LYS A 558 -7.47 -10.75 19.71
N ASP A 559 -8.60 -10.39 20.32
CA ASP A 559 -9.42 -9.27 19.85
C ASP A 559 -8.85 -7.91 20.25
N ASN A 560 -8.31 -7.74 21.46
CA ASN A 560 -7.93 -6.41 21.96
C ASN A 560 -6.81 -5.75 21.14
N GLY A 561 -5.80 -6.51 20.69
CA GLY A 561 -4.69 -5.96 19.91
C GLY A 561 -5.11 -5.48 18.51
N THR A 562 -5.97 -6.25 17.83
CA THR A 562 -6.47 -5.93 16.49
C THR A 562 -7.52 -4.82 16.54
N LEU A 563 -8.37 -4.82 17.57
CA LEU A 563 -9.35 -3.76 17.81
C LEU A 563 -8.68 -2.42 18.11
N ILE A 564 -7.64 -2.36 18.95
CA ILE A 564 -6.90 -1.12 19.23
C ILE A 564 -6.26 -0.54 17.96
N ILE A 565 -5.62 -1.39 17.16
CA ILE A 565 -5.00 -0.99 15.89
C ILE A 565 -6.07 -0.48 14.92
N ARG A 566 -7.22 -1.16 14.84
CA ARG A 566 -8.36 -0.75 14.01
C ARG A 566 -8.94 0.59 14.46
N ASP A 567 -9.17 0.76 15.76
CA ASP A 567 -9.72 1.98 16.34
C ASP A 567 -8.80 3.19 16.11
N TRP A 568 -7.49 3.03 16.34
CA TRP A 568 -6.49 4.05 16.01
C TRP A 568 -6.48 4.35 14.51
N SER A 569 -6.52 3.31 13.67
CA SER A 569 -6.51 3.44 12.21
C SER A 569 -7.75 4.18 11.67
N ASN A 570 -8.90 3.99 12.31
CA ASN A 570 -10.16 4.68 12.01
C ASN A 570 -10.22 6.10 12.60
N SER A 571 -9.29 6.44 13.50
CA SER A 571 -9.23 7.77 14.09
C SER A 571 -8.60 8.79 13.14
N GLY A 572 -8.85 10.08 13.40
CA GLY A 572 -8.16 11.16 12.69
C GLY A 572 -6.63 11.16 12.88
N HIS A 573 -6.08 10.45 13.88
CA HIS A 573 -4.64 10.31 14.09
C HIS A 573 -4.03 9.18 13.25
N GLY A 574 -4.83 8.20 12.82
CA GLY A 574 -4.41 7.12 11.92
C GLY A 574 -4.46 7.50 10.43
N ASP A 575 -5.22 8.55 10.06
CA ASP A 575 -5.34 9.02 8.68
C ASP A 575 -4.10 9.83 8.24
N SER A 576 -3.09 9.11 7.75
CA SER A 576 -1.86 9.67 7.16
C SER A 576 -2.10 10.52 5.91
N THR A 577 -3.26 10.37 5.26
CA THR A 577 -3.62 11.12 4.05
C THR A 577 -4.24 12.48 4.36
N SER A 578 -4.71 12.67 5.60
CA SER A 578 -5.35 13.91 6.03
C SER A 578 -4.41 15.12 5.89
N GLY A 579 -4.98 16.29 5.64
CA GLY A 579 -4.22 17.53 5.57
C GLY A 579 -3.47 17.89 6.87
N ALA A 580 -3.75 17.20 7.99
CA ALA A 580 -3.01 17.34 9.24
C ALA A 580 -1.62 16.69 9.16
N PHE A 581 -1.44 15.60 8.41
CA PHE A 581 -0.16 14.88 8.29
C PHE A 581 0.46 14.98 6.89
N ASN A 582 -0.36 15.13 5.86
CA ASN A 582 0.04 15.17 4.44
C ASN A 582 0.42 16.57 3.94
N SER A 583 0.94 17.45 4.79
CA SER A 583 1.39 18.77 4.34
C SER A 583 2.88 18.71 3.98
N GLY A 584 3.25 19.01 2.74
CA GLY A 584 4.66 19.11 2.29
C GLY A 584 5.53 20.11 3.08
N PHE A 585 4.95 20.81 4.07
CA PHE A 585 5.64 21.64 5.05
C PHE A 585 6.21 20.84 6.24
N ALA A 586 5.65 19.68 6.60
CA ALA A 586 6.18 18.83 7.68
C ALA A 586 7.66 18.47 7.42
N GLN A 587 8.01 18.22 6.16
CA GLN A 587 9.35 17.81 5.73
C GLN A 587 10.47 18.87 5.92
N SER A 588 10.17 20.07 6.43
CA SER A 588 11.10 21.21 6.36
C SER A 588 11.60 21.77 7.70
N SER A 589 11.02 21.42 8.86
CA SER A 589 11.52 21.93 10.16
C SER A 589 11.23 21.02 11.36
N SER A 590 12.19 20.96 12.28
CA SER A 590 12.07 20.28 13.57
C SER A 590 10.84 20.71 14.38
N SER A 591 10.46 21.99 14.30
CA SER A 591 9.31 22.54 15.03
C SER A 591 7.93 22.04 14.55
N CYS A 592 7.86 21.52 13.32
CA CYS A 592 6.64 20.89 12.79
C CYS A 592 6.58 19.41 13.18
N ASN A 593 7.71 18.72 13.10
CA ASN A 593 7.75 17.26 13.17
C ASN A 593 7.23 16.70 14.49
N TYR A 594 7.36 17.42 15.60
CA TYR A 594 6.91 16.91 16.89
C TYR A 594 5.38 16.69 17.01
N CYS A 595 4.57 17.35 16.17
CA CYS A 595 3.11 17.17 16.15
C CYS A 595 2.60 16.45 14.89
N HIS A 596 3.49 16.14 13.96
CA HIS A 596 3.12 15.71 12.61
C HIS A 596 3.81 14.41 12.20
N THR A 597 4.71 13.89 13.04
CA THR A 597 5.42 12.62 12.82
C THR A 597 5.51 11.84 14.13
N ALA A 598 5.42 10.52 14.09
CA ALA A 598 5.54 9.73 15.31
C ALA A 598 6.96 9.81 15.88
N LYS A 599 7.99 9.82 15.02
CA LYS A 599 9.39 10.00 15.45
C LYS A 599 9.60 11.35 16.13
N GLY A 600 9.04 12.42 15.55
CA GLY A 600 9.13 13.75 16.15
C GLY A 600 8.43 13.82 17.51
N ALA A 601 7.25 13.21 17.65
CA ALA A 601 6.51 13.18 18.91
C ALA A 601 7.30 12.43 20.00
N ARG A 602 7.81 11.23 19.70
CA ARG A 602 8.68 10.45 20.60
C ARG A 602 9.86 11.27 21.09
N ASN A 603 10.61 11.87 20.16
CA ASN A 603 11.80 12.65 20.51
C ASN A 603 11.42 13.84 21.42
N HIS A 604 10.32 14.53 21.14
CA HIS A 604 9.85 15.63 21.98
C HIS A 604 9.45 15.17 23.38
N PHE A 605 8.74 14.05 23.52
CA PHE A 605 8.38 13.54 24.84
C PHE A 605 9.60 13.05 25.62
N ASN A 606 10.57 12.42 24.96
CA ASN A 606 11.83 12.03 25.59
C ASN A 606 12.62 13.25 26.06
N GLU A 607 12.71 14.33 25.28
CA GLU A 607 13.33 15.59 25.72
C GLU A 607 12.63 16.21 26.95
N LEU A 608 11.30 16.08 27.05
CA LEU A 608 10.54 16.58 28.20
C LEU A 608 10.73 15.74 29.46
N ILE A 609 10.96 14.43 29.31
CA ILE A 609 11.04 13.47 30.42
C ILE A 609 12.49 13.25 30.88
N ASP A 610 13.45 13.34 29.96
CA ASP A 610 14.89 13.14 30.19
C ASP A 610 15.70 14.31 29.61
N ASP A 611 16.26 15.13 30.49
CA ASP A 611 17.06 16.31 30.12
C ASP A 611 18.45 15.97 29.56
N THR A 612 18.80 14.68 29.52
CA THR A 612 20.04 14.16 28.93
C THR A 612 19.84 13.58 27.53
N PHE A 613 18.60 13.53 27.02
CA PHE A 613 18.28 13.02 25.69
C PHE A 613 18.75 13.98 24.59
N GLU A 614 19.54 13.48 23.63
CA GLU A 614 20.00 14.22 22.46
C GLU A 614 19.21 13.75 21.23
N ALA A 615 18.30 14.60 20.72
CA ALA A 615 17.44 14.21 19.60
C ALA A 615 18.23 14.08 18.29
N GLU A 616 18.10 12.92 17.63
CA GLU A 616 18.49 12.75 16.24
C GLU A 616 17.67 13.68 15.34
N GLY A 617 18.30 14.24 14.31
CA GLY A 617 17.66 15.17 13.37
C GLY A 617 16.32 14.64 12.84
N PHE A 618 15.33 15.52 12.76
CA PHE A 618 13.95 15.23 12.37
C PHE A 618 13.79 15.06 10.85
N ALA A 619 14.48 14.09 10.23
CA ALA A 619 14.18 13.73 8.84
C ALA A 619 12.75 13.17 8.78
N ALA A 620 11.91 13.74 7.91
CA ALA A 620 10.55 13.28 7.72
C ALA A 620 10.55 12.09 6.76
N ASP A 621 10.03 10.95 7.19
CA ASP A 621 9.71 9.85 6.29
C ASP A 621 8.29 10.03 5.74
N PRO A 622 8.09 9.99 4.41
CA PRO A 622 6.76 9.93 3.81
C PRO A 622 6.02 8.68 4.32
N GLY A 623 5.12 8.85 5.28
CA GLY A 623 4.38 7.74 5.89
C GLY A 623 4.51 7.64 7.42
N ASP A 624 5.40 8.42 8.05
CA ASP A 624 5.52 8.51 9.51
C ASP A 624 4.35 9.33 10.12
N ALA A 625 3.11 8.90 9.89
CA ALA A 625 1.96 9.43 10.62
C ALA A 625 2.03 9.01 12.10
N HIS A 626 1.28 9.67 12.99
CA HIS A 626 1.32 9.40 14.43
C HIS A 626 0.97 7.95 14.80
N TYR A 627 1.97 7.09 14.96
CA TYR A 627 1.79 5.71 15.40
C TYR A 627 1.74 5.57 16.93
N CYS A 628 1.64 4.34 17.44
CA CYS A 628 1.51 4.05 18.88
C CYS A 628 2.62 4.72 19.72
N TYR A 629 3.85 4.71 19.25
CA TYR A 629 4.99 5.30 19.97
C TYR A 629 5.00 6.85 19.98
N ALA A 630 4.07 7.51 19.28
CA ALA A 630 3.85 8.94 19.41
C ALA A 630 3.28 9.29 20.79
N CYS A 631 2.46 8.41 21.38
CA CYS A 631 1.82 8.62 22.68
C CYS A 631 2.36 7.70 23.78
N HIS A 632 3.02 6.61 23.39
CA HIS A 632 3.55 5.62 24.30
C HIS A 632 5.08 5.49 24.18
N SER A 633 5.74 5.27 25.30
CA SER A 633 7.14 4.82 25.34
C SER A 633 7.27 3.38 24.86
N ASP A 634 8.49 3.01 24.47
CA ASP A 634 8.95 1.67 24.12
C ASP A 634 9.00 0.69 25.31
N VAL A 635 8.72 1.18 26.52
CA VAL A 635 8.66 0.38 27.74
C VAL A 635 7.27 -0.24 27.89
N ALA A 636 7.23 -1.55 28.14
CA ALA A 636 6.00 -2.24 28.51
C ALA A 636 5.39 -1.64 29.78
N ASN A 637 4.07 -1.69 29.90
CA ASN A 637 3.38 -1.33 31.13
C ASN A 637 3.87 -2.17 32.33
N ASP A 638 3.59 -1.68 33.54
CA ASP A 638 4.06 -2.29 34.78
C ASP A 638 3.50 -3.72 35.00
N ASP A 639 2.47 -4.13 34.26
CA ASP A 639 1.89 -5.47 34.22
C ASP A 639 2.53 -6.40 33.16
N GLY A 640 3.46 -5.88 32.36
CA GLY A 640 4.13 -6.60 31.28
C GLY A 640 3.33 -6.65 29.97
N PHE A 641 2.18 -5.99 29.87
CA PHE A 641 1.30 -6.04 28.69
C PHE A 641 0.93 -4.64 28.17
N GLY A 642 1.19 -4.39 26.88
CA GLY A 642 0.91 -3.11 26.22
C GLY A 642 1.97 -2.02 26.47
N MET A 643 1.86 -0.90 25.75
CA MET A 643 2.85 0.18 25.79
C MET A 643 2.53 1.21 26.88
N LYS A 644 3.56 1.67 27.59
CA LYS A 644 3.41 2.67 28.65
C LYS A 644 3.24 4.08 28.09
N PRO A 645 2.14 4.80 28.39
CA PRO A 645 1.95 6.17 27.91
C PRO A 645 3.02 7.11 28.50
N TYR A 646 3.42 8.13 27.73
CA TYR A 646 4.33 9.15 28.24
C TYR A 646 3.71 9.94 29.41
N ALA A 647 4.57 10.42 30.31
CA ALA A 647 4.18 11.26 31.44
C ALA A 647 5.02 12.55 31.45
N PRO A 648 4.79 13.49 30.51
CA PRO A 648 5.65 14.67 30.34
C PRO A 648 5.56 15.70 31.48
N GLY A 649 4.64 15.52 32.44
CA GLY A 649 4.38 16.51 33.47
C GLY A 649 3.82 17.81 32.88
N ALA A 650 3.95 18.93 33.61
CA ALA A 650 3.41 20.23 33.19
C ALA A 650 3.98 20.71 31.84
N ILE A 651 3.11 21.19 30.95
CA ILE A 651 3.49 21.64 29.61
C ILE A 651 3.66 23.16 29.56
N VAL A 652 4.76 23.62 28.99
CA VAL A 652 5.01 25.05 28.71
C VAL A 652 4.89 25.29 27.21
N ALA A 653 3.83 25.97 26.79
CA ALA A 653 3.62 26.35 25.40
C ALA A 653 4.13 27.78 25.16
N ASP A 654 5.16 27.90 24.32
CA ASP A 654 5.77 29.17 23.92
C ASP A 654 5.08 29.72 22.66
N TYR A 655 4.56 30.95 22.71
CA TYR A 655 3.81 31.56 21.59
C TYR A 655 4.52 32.71 20.88
N ALA A 656 5.71 33.09 21.33
CA ALA A 656 6.45 34.18 20.71
C ALA A 656 7.01 33.83 19.32
N ALA A 657 7.06 34.84 18.45
CA ALA A 657 7.84 34.76 17.22
C ALA A 657 9.34 34.60 17.54
N ALA A 658 10.08 33.92 16.65
CA ALA A 658 11.52 33.76 16.81
C ALA A 658 12.20 35.12 17.02
N GLY A 659 12.86 35.30 18.18
CA GLY A 659 13.61 36.51 18.53
C GLY A 659 12.86 37.58 19.34
N THR A 660 11.61 37.36 19.77
CA THR A 660 10.88 38.28 20.68
C THR A 660 10.82 37.73 22.12
N ALA A 661 10.50 38.60 23.10
CA ALA A 661 10.27 38.17 24.48
C ALA A 661 9.10 37.18 24.53
N LYS A 662 9.29 36.04 25.19
CA LYS A 662 8.34 34.91 25.19
C LYS A 662 7.10 35.22 26.05
N THR A 663 5.93 35.15 25.43
CA THR A 663 4.64 34.88 26.11
C THR A 663 4.49 33.36 26.18
N ALA A 664 4.57 32.80 27.39
CA ALA A 664 4.43 31.37 27.63
C ALA A 664 3.13 31.09 28.39
N ALA A 665 2.36 30.11 27.95
CA ALA A 665 1.30 29.54 28.78
C ALA A 665 1.80 28.27 29.45
N VAL A 666 1.58 28.19 30.76
CA VAL A 666 1.79 26.97 31.53
C VAL A 666 0.45 26.25 31.65
N PHE A 667 0.45 24.99 31.25
CA PHE A 667 -0.59 24.02 31.54
C PHE A 667 -0.08 23.15 32.68
N ASP A 668 -0.88 23.01 33.73
CA ASP A 668 -0.51 22.23 34.91
C ASP A 668 -0.30 20.75 34.55
N ASP A 669 0.18 19.95 35.50
CA ASP A 669 0.23 18.50 35.33
C ASP A 669 -1.20 17.92 35.38
N LEU A 670 -1.72 17.57 34.20
CA LEU A 670 -3.06 16.99 34.04
C LEU A 670 -2.99 15.47 33.86
N GLY A 671 -1.88 14.83 34.23
CA GLY A 671 -1.64 13.41 33.98
C GLY A 671 -1.44 13.12 32.48
N THR A 672 -1.91 11.96 32.02
CA THR A 672 -1.76 11.48 30.64
C THR A 672 -2.31 12.45 29.59
N SER A 673 -3.29 13.29 29.95
CA SER A 673 -3.81 14.34 29.07
C SER A 673 -2.76 15.35 28.61
N ASN A 674 -1.62 15.46 29.29
CA ASN A 674 -0.52 16.35 28.87
C ASN A 674 0.19 15.89 27.60
N ILE A 675 0.05 14.62 27.19
CA ILE A 675 0.42 14.17 25.84
C ILE A 675 -0.38 14.98 24.80
N CYS A 676 -1.71 15.03 24.93
CA CYS A 676 -2.59 15.77 24.03
C CYS A 676 -2.28 17.27 24.05
N VAL A 677 -2.04 17.85 25.24
CA VAL A 677 -1.77 19.29 25.40
C VAL A 677 -0.49 19.72 24.67
N SER A 678 0.51 18.85 24.57
CA SER A 678 1.79 19.16 23.91
C SER A 678 1.61 19.56 22.43
N CYS A 679 0.63 18.95 21.75
CA CYS A 679 0.29 19.26 20.36
C CYS A 679 -0.92 20.22 20.25
N HIS A 680 -1.94 20.07 21.10
CA HIS A 680 -3.21 20.79 21.02
C HIS A 680 -3.27 22.09 21.86
N SER A 681 -2.14 22.58 22.39
CA SER A 681 -2.04 23.87 23.09
C SER A 681 -2.04 25.09 22.16
N GLY A 682 -1.90 24.89 20.85
CA GLY A 682 -1.74 25.94 19.85
C GLY A 682 -0.27 26.39 19.68
N LYS A 683 -0.02 27.23 18.68
CA LYS A 683 1.31 27.77 18.32
C LYS A 683 1.39 29.29 18.39
N ARG A 684 0.26 29.99 18.57
CA ARG A 684 0.17 31.44 18.76
C ARG A 684 -0.97 31.79 19.70
N SER A 685 -0.87 32.96 20.35
CA SER A 685 -1.89 33.46 21.26
C SER A 685 -2.41 34.84 20.83
N GLY A 686 -3.64 35.16 21.24
CA GLY A 686 -4.20 36.51 21.11
C GLY A 686 -3.43 37.55 21.93
N GLN A 687 -2.66 37.15 22.94
CA GLN A 687 -1.80 38.06 23.69
C GLN A 687 -0.68 38.63 22.80
N ASP A 688 -0.16 37.83 21.87
CA ASP A 688 0.89 38.27 20.95
C ASP A 688 0.43 39.44 20.06
N ILE A 689 -0.87 39.49 19.74
CA ILE A 689 -1.50 40.60 19.00
C ILE A 689 -1.50 41.87 19.85
N LYS A 690 -1.88 41.76 21.13
CA LYS A 690 -1.91 42.91 22.06
C LYS A 690 -0.53 43.48 22.34
N ASP A 691 0.49 42.62 22.36
CA ASP A 691 1.87 43.01 22.65
C ASP A 691 2.53 43.75 21.46
N GLY A 692 1.85 43.84 20.30
CA GLY A 692 2.24 44.70 19.18
C GLY A 692 3.41 44.19 18.34
N THR A 693 3.78 42.92 18.48
CA THR A 693 4.98 42.32 17.87
C THR A 693 4.65 41.60 16.55
N ASN A 694 4.98 42.17 15.38
CA ASN A 694 4.98 41.51 14.04
C ASN A 694 3.71 40.72 13.61
N VAL A 695 2.62 40.69 14.38
CA VAL A 695 1.42 39.86 14.10
C VAL A 695 0.59 40.39 12.93
N LEU A 696 0.82 41.65 12.56
CA LEU A 696 0.19 42.27 11.41
C LEU A 696 0.81 41.81 10.07
N GLU A 697 1.99 41.18 10.08
CA GLU A 697 2.74 40.76 8.88
C GLU A 697 2.98 39.22 8.84
N ALA A 698 2.34 38.44 9.71
CA ALA A 698 2.53 36.98 9.83
C ALA A 698 1.19 36.23 10.02
N ARG A 699 1.21 34.89 9.91
CA ARG A 699 0.00 34.02 9.97
C ARG A 699 -0.85 34.27 11.22
N VAL A 700 -2.10 34.74 11.06
CA VAL A 700 -3.03 35.10 12.16
C VAL A 700 -3.96 33.94 12.51
N THR A 701 -3.36 32.83 12.96
CA THR A 701 -4.05 31.66 13.52
C THR A 701 -3.19 31.06 14.62
N SER A 702 -3.82 30.44 15.61
CA SER A 702 -3.17 29.65 16.66
C SER A 702 -2.69 28.29 16.18
N HIS A 703 -2.85 27.94 14.89
CA HIS A 703 -2.72 26.57 14.36
C HIS A 703 -3.97 25.71 14.60
N TYR A 704 -4.18 24.71 13.74
CA TYR A 704 -5.38 23.87 13.71
C TYR A 704 -5.57 23.09 15.01
N ALA A 705 -6.83 22.91 15.45
CA ALA A 705 -7.22 22.12 16.62
C ALA A 705 -6.50 22.49 17.94
N ALA A 706 -6.38 23.78 18.25
CA ALA A 706 -5.78 24.28 19.50
C ALA A 706 -6.71 24.12 20.74
N VAL A 707 -7.23 22.91 20.95
CA VAL A 707 -8.25 22.56 21.94
C VAL A 707 -7.84 22.92 23.36
N ALA A 708 -6.63 22.55 23.79
CA ALA A 708 -6.15 22.81 25.13
C ALA A 708 -6.04 24.33 25.40
N GLY A 709 -5.59 25.10 24.41
CA GLY A 709 -5.52 26.55 24.54
C GLY A 709 -6.90 27.21 24.75
N VAL A 710 -7.96 26.65 24.16
CA VAL A 710 -9.35 27.14 24.29
C VAL A 710 -9.96 26.70 25.62
N ILE A 711 -9.87 25.41 25.98
CA ILE A 711 -10.49 24.87 27.20
C ILE A 711 -9.92 25.53 28.47
N TYR A 712 -8.61 25.82 28.49
CA TYR A 712 -7.95 26.50 29.60
C TYR A 712 -7.87 28.03 29.46
N ASN A 713 -8.51 28.60 28.43
CA ASN A 713 -8.56 30.04 28.19
C ASN A 713 -7.17 30.72 28.14
N LYS A 714 -6.22 30.09 27.45
CA LYS A 714 -4.81 30.54 27.39
C LYS A 714 -4.43 31.27 26.10
N ILE A 715 -5.14 31.03 25.00
CA ILE A 715 -4.70 31.49 23.67
C ILE A 715 -5.63 32.46 22.96
N SER A 716 -6.84 32.71 23.47
CA SER A 716 -7.82 33.57 22.78
C SER A 716 -7.47 35.05 22.85
N TYR A 717 -7.99 35.84 21.90
CA TYR A 717 -7.93 37.30 21.98
C TYR A 717 -9.08 37.82 22.84
N GLN A 718 -8.76 38.24 24.06
CA GLN A 718 -9.74 38.76 25.02
C GLN A 718 -9.85 40.29 24.94
N PHE A 719 -11.03 40.84 24.70
CA PHE A 719 -11.20 42.29 24.66
C PHE A 719 -11.04 42.93 26.05
N THR A 720 -10.46 44.14 26.08
CA THR A 720 -10.20 44.85 27.33
C THR A 720 -11.51 45.12 28.09
N GLY A 721 -11.57 44.74 29.36
CA GLY A 721 -12.73 44.98 30.23
C GLY A 721 -13.83 43.91 30.16
N GLN A 722 -13.65 42.86 29.35
CA GLN A 722 -14.54 41.70 29.29
C GLN A 722 -14.07 40.57 30.21
N VAL A 723 -15.01 39.66 30.52
CA VAL A 723 -14.75 38.44 31.29
C VAL A 723 -15.05 37.25 30.40
N TYR A 724 -14.12 36.29 30.36
CA TYR A 724 -14.24 35.08 29.55
C TYR A 724 -14.26 33.88 30.48
N ASP A 725 -15.47 33.40 30.79
CA ASP A 725 -15.66 32.23 31.64
C ASP A 725 -15.24 30.94 30.92
N SER A 726 -14.80 29.95 31.70
CA SER A 726 -14.51 28.60 31.23
C SER A 726 -15.60 27.62 31.64
N THR A 727 -15.75 26.56 30.87
CA THR A 727 -16.48 25.36 31.34
C THR A 727 -15.69 24.66 32.45
N GLY A 728 -16.36 23.73 33.15
CA GLY A 728 -15.70 22.84 34.11
C GLY A 728 -14.89 21.72 33.45
N HIS A 729 -14.98 21.54 32.13
CA HIS A 729 -14.42 20.38 31.42
C HIS A 729 -12.89 20.26 31.55
N GLY A 730 -12.16 21.36 31.71
CA GLY A 730 -10.72 21.33 31.98
C GLY A 730 -10.33 20.77 33.36
N SER A 731 -11.29 20.36 34.18
CA SER A 731 -11.06 19.85 35.54
C SER A 731 -11.79 18.53 35.82
N ILE A 732 -12.39 17.92 34.80
CA ILE A 732 -13.22 16.71 34.91
C ILE A 732 -12.51 15.58 34.14
N GLY A 733 -12.23 14.44 34.78
CA GLY A 733 -11.58 13.29 34.13
C GLY A 733 -11.41 12.11 35.09
N ASN A 734 -10.96 10.96 34.55
CA ASN A 734 -10.89 9.67 35.25
C ASN A 734 -9.54 9.40 35.97
N GLY A 735 -8.89 10.44 36.49
CA GLY A 735 -7.55 10.33 37.11
C GLY A 735 -6.38 10.32 36.11
N ALA A 736 -6.60 9.98 34.84
CA ALA A 736 -5.64 10.16 33.74
C ALA A 736 -5.72 11.55 33.07
N GLY A 737 -6.65 12.38 33.55
CA GLY A 737 -6.84 13.76 33.11
C GLY A 737 -8.09 13.97 32.26
N PRO A 738 -8.37 15.25 31.90
CA PRO A 738 -9.65 15.62 31.31
C PRO A 738 -9.82 15.26 29.83
N CYS A 739 -8.74 15.17 29.06
CA CYS A 739 -8.82 14.77 27.66
C CYS A 739 -9.06 13.25 27.57
N VAL A 740 -8.26 12.48 28.30
CA VAL A 740 -8.35 11.01 28.33
C VAL A 740 -9.70 10.55 28.90
N GLY A 741 -10.20 11.23 29.94
CA GLY A 741 -11.47 10.86 30.57
C GLY A 741 -12.69 10.89 29.65
N CYS A 742 -12.69 11.69 28.58
CA CYS A 742 -13.82 11.80 27.65
C CYS A 742 -13.52 11.22 26.26
N HIS A 743 -12.28 11.29 25.80
CA HIS A 743 -11.91 10.84 24.45
C HIS A 743 -11.33 9.43 24.43
N MET A 744 -10.97 8.87 25.58
CA MET A 744 -10.41 7.52 25.70
C MET A 744 -11.05 6.78 26.87
N GLU A 745 -12.35 7.01 27.09
CA GLU A 745 -13.12 6.20 28.04
C GLU A 745 -13.02 4.73 27.60
N GLU A 746 -12.79 3.83 28.56
CA GLU A 746 -12.50 2.41 28.34
C GLU A 746 -11.26 2.10 27.46
N SER A 747 -10.35 3.06 27.28
CA SER A 747 -9.13 2.92 26.45
C SER A 747 -9.41 2.74 24.95
N THR A 748 -10.54 3.25 24.47
CA THR A 748 -10.85 3.31 23.04
C THR A 748 -9.83 4.20 22.30
N HIS A 749 -9.28 3.69 21.19
CA HIS A 749 -8.27 4.41 20.38
C HIS A 749 -8.89 5.16 19.19
N THR A 750 -10.22 5.27 19.14
CA THR A 750 -10.94 6.11 18.17
C THR A 750 -10.80 7.60 18.50
N PHE A 751 -10.48 7.94 19.76
CA PHE A 751 -10.41 9.30 20.31
C PHE A 751 -11.75 10.07 20.25
N LEU A 752 -12.85 9.36 20.09
CA LEU A 752 -14.18 9.91 19.92
C LEU A 752 -14.98 9.79 21.23
N PRO A 753 -15.74 10.83 21.63
CA PRO A 753 -16.58 10.79 22.82
C PRO A 753 -17.94 10.11 22.53
N PHE A 754 -17.99 9.14 21.60
CA PHE A 754 -19.20 8.43 21.20
C PHE A 754 -19.08 6.96 21.56
N ASP A 755 -20.18 6.39 22.03
CA ASP A 755 -20.28 5.01 22.47
C ASP A 755 -21.58 4.41 21.92
N GLU A 756 -21.45 3.37 21.10
CA GLU A 756 -22.57 2.68 20.44
C GLU A 756 -23.43 1.88 21.43
N GLU A 757 -22.90 1.54 22.61
CA GLU A 757 -23.65 0.84 23.66
C GLU A 757 -24.49 1.78 24.53
N SER A 758 -24.32 3.10 24.37
CA SER A 758 -25.00 4.10 25.18
C SER A 758 -26.38 4.49 24.62
N ASP A 759 -27.37 4.65 25.50
CA ASP A 759 -28.74 5.09 25.14
C ASP A 759 -28.77 6.51 24.51
N THR A 760 -27.71 7.30 24.71
CA THR A 760 -27.60 8.69 24.20
C THR A 760 -26.68 8.82 22.99
N GLY A 761 -25.96 7.75 22.62
CA GLY A 761 -24.88 7.74 21.65
C GLY A 761 -23.57 8.39 22.13
N LEU A 762 -23.49 8.84 23.39
CA LEU A 762 -22.33 9.51 23.99
C LEU A 762 -21.73 8.68 25.12
N VAL A 763 -20.41 8.82 25.31
CA VAL A 763 -19.69 8.14 26.39
C VAL A 763 -20.30 8.41 27.77
N SER A 764 -20.27 7.40 28.65
CA SER A 764 -21.07 7.34 29.87
C SER A 764 -20.77 8.47 30.87
N ILE A 765 -19.53 8.98 30.88
CA ILE A 765 -19.09 10.09 31.74
C ILE A 765 -19.92 11.36 31.55
N CYS A 766 -20.52 11.56 30.36
CA CYS A 766 -21.39 12.71 30.09
C CYS A 766 -22.62 12.69 31.01
N ALA A 767 -23.22 11.52 31.20
CA ALA A 767 -24.44 11.34 31.98
C ALA A 767 -24.21 11.57 33.48
N GLU A 768 -22.99 11.34 33.99
CA GLU A 768 -22.67 11.58 35.40
C GLU A 768 -22.86 13.03 35.82
N CYS A 769 -22.58 13.97 34.91
CA CYS A 769 -22.68 15.41 35.17
C CYS A 769 -23.90 16.07 34.49
N HIS A 770 -24.34 15.56 33.35
CA HIS A 770 -25.43 16.14 32.57
C HIS A 770 -26.78 15.40 32.69
N GLY A 771 -26.80 14.17 33.22
CA GLY A 771 -27.99 13.30 33.22
C GLY A 771 -28.57 13.11 31.81
N ASP A 772 -29.88 12.84 31.72
CA ASP A 772 -30.59 12.65 30.43
C ASP A 772 -30.70 13.93 29.59
N SER A 773 -30.16 15.07 30.07
CA SER A 773 -30.28 16.36 29.38
C SER A 773 -29.31 16.51 28.20
N MET A 774 -28.31 15.63 28.09
CA MET A 774 -27.37 15.60 26.98
C MET A 774 -27.67 14.39 26.08
N THR A 775 -27.99 14.66 24.82
CA THR A 775 -28.21 13.64 23.79
C THR A 775 -27.34 13.95 22.57
N ALA A 776 -27.04 12.95 21.73
CA ALA A 776 -26.37 13.16 20.45
C ALA A 776 -27.06 14.25 19.60
N ASP A 777 -28.40 14.24 19.53
CA ASP A 777 -29.18 15.27 18.81
C ASP A 777 -29.02 16.68 19.41
N GLY A 778 -29.01 16.78 20.74
CA GLY A 778 -28.79 18.05 21.44
C GLY A 778 -27.39 18.60 21.19
N LEU A 779 -26.39 17.72 21.10
CA LEU A 779 -25.01 18.07 20.78
C LEU A 779 -24.88 18.53 19.33
N ALA A 780 -25.47 17.79 18.38
CA ALA A 780 -25.51 18.14 16.96
C ALA A 780 -26.20 19.50 16.73
N SER A 781 -27.27 19.79 17.48
CA SER A 781 -27.89 21.12 17.44
C SER A 781 -26.91 22.22 17.85
N ARG A 782 -26.17 22.04 18.96
CA ARG A 782 -25.16 23.03 19.41
C ARG A 782 -24.04 23.23 18.40
N GLU A 783 -23.64 22.18 17.70
CA GLU A 783 -22.64 22.26 16.63
C GLU A 783 -23.12 23.14 15.46
N VAL A 784 -24.33 22.89 14.95
CA VAL A 784 -24.94 23.68 13.85
C VAL A 784 -24.98 25.15 14.21
N ASN A 785 -25.33 25.44 15.45
CA ASN A 785 -25.48 26.79 15.95
C ASN A 785 -24.14 27.53 16.09
N TYR A 786 -23.11 26.81 16.55
CA TYR A 786 -21.74 27.31 16.59
C TYR A 786 -21.20 27.61 15.19
N ALA A 787 -21.42 26.70 14.24
CA ALA A 787 -21.08 26.89 12.84
C ALA A 787 -21.83 28.10 12.22
N SER A 788 -23.09 28.30 12.59
CA SER A 788 -23.91 29.43 12.14
C SER A 788 -23.37 30.77 12.65
N ALA A 789 -23.02 30.86 13.94
CA ALA A 789 -22.41 32.07 14.50
C ALA A 789 -21.05 32.39 13.84
N LEU A 790 -20.23 31.36 13.58
CA LEU A 790 -18.99 31.53 12.80
C LEU A 790 -19.28 32.05 11.39
N ALA A 791 -20.28 31.51 10.69
CA ALA A 791 -20.65 31.96 9.36
C ALA A 791 -21.06 33.45 9.35
N VAL A 792 -21.81 33.90 10.36
CA VAL A 792 -22.18 35.32 10.52
C VAL A 792 -20.95 36.21 10.69
N LEU A 793 -20.03 35.85 11.60
CA LEU A 793 -18.81 36.63 11.80
C LEU A 793 -17.95 36.67 10.52
N GLY A 794 -17.85 35.54 9.81
CA GLY A 794 -17.17 35.47 8.52
C GLY A 794 -17.81 36.38 7.46
N GLN A 795 -19.14 36.48 7.43
CA GLN A 795 -19.84 37.39 6.52
C GLN A 795 -19.61 38.86 6.88
N ILE A 796 -19.66 39.23 8.17
CA ILE A 796 -19.35 40.59 8.64
C ILE A 796 -17.94 40.98 8.19
N MET A 797 -16.97 40.08 8.35
CA MET A 797 -15.60 40.30 7.89
C MET A 797 -15.53 40.49 6.37
N ALA A 798 -16.21 39.64 5.60
CA ALA A 798 -16.25 39.74 4.13
C ALA A 798 -16.87 41.05 3.65
N ASP A 799 -17.98 41.49 4.25
CA ASP A 799 -18.68 42.74 3.91
C ASP A 799 -17.82 43.98 4.20
N GLN A 800 -16.91 43.88 5.17
CA GLN A 800 -15.94 44.92 5.52
C GLN A 800 -14.60 44.81 4.78
N GLY A 801 -14.48 43.89 3.81
CA GLY A 801 -13.25 43.69 3.06
C GLY A 801 -12.10 43.11 3.89
N ILE A 802 -12.41 42.48 5.03
CA ILE A 802 -11.41 41.89 5.93
C ILE A 802 -11.02 40.50 5.42
N THR A 803 -9.72 40.28 5.25
CA THR A 803 -9.15 39.00 4.79
C THR A 803 -8.05 38.54 5.74
N ILE A 804 -7.96 37.21 5.93
CA ILE A 804 -6.95 36.55 6.76
C ILE A 804 -6.01 35.78 5.84
N GLY A 805 -4.72 36.11 5.87
CA GLY A 805 -3.69 35.47 5.04
C GLY A 805 -2.48 35.00 5.85
N GLY A 806 -1.53 34.38 5.14
CA GLY A 806 -0.21 34.04 5.71
C GLY A 806 0.65 35.26 6.06
N ASP A 807 0.29 36.41 5.49
CA ASP A 807 0.95 37.71 5.63
C ASP A 807 0.16 38.73 6.45
N GLY A 808 -0.76 38.25 7.30
CA GLY A 808 -1.49 39.09 8.27
C GLY A 808 -3.00 39.20 8.04
N VAL A 809 -3.62 40.13 8.77
CA VAL A 809 -5.02 40.55 8.58
C VAL A 809 -5.04 41.83 7.78
N LYS A 810 -5.83 41.86 6.70
CA LYS A 810 -5.93 43.00 5.80
C LYS A 810 -7.36 43.50 5.68
N VAL A 811 -7.51 44.81 5.55
CA VAL A 811 -8.76 45.49 5.17
C VAL A 811 -8.54 46.07 3.79
N ASP A 812 -9.35 45.66 2.81
CA ASP A 812 -9.23 46.08 1.40
C ASP A 812 -7.81 45.90 0.82
N GLY A 813 -7.13 44.83 1.24
CA GLY A 813 -5.77 44.48 0.79
C GLY A 813 -4.64 45.20 1.52
N VAL A 814 -4.92 46.06 2.50
CA VAL A 814 -3.92 46.75 3.32
C VAL A 814 -3.87 46.14 4.71
N ILE A 815 -2.66 45.86 5.21
CA ILE A 815 -2.44 45.33 6.56
C ILE A 815 -3.05 46.29 7.60
N THR A 816 -3.90 45.76 8.47
CA THR A 816 -4.52 46.55 9.54
C THR A 816 -3.48 46.97 10.59
N THR A 817 -3.65 48.13 11.21
CA THR A 817 -2.92 48.51 12.44
C THR A 817 -3.81 48.42 13.69
N ASP A 818 -5.06 48.02 13.50
CA ASP A 818 -6.05 47.88 14.55
C ASP A 818 -5.91 46.48 15.17
N LEU A 819 -5.42 46.46 16.41
CA LEU A 819 -5.14 45.23 17.16
C LEU A 819 -6.43 44.49 17.55
N ASP A 820 -7.51 45.22 17.82
CA ASP A 820 -8.79 44.62 18.17
C ASP A 820 -9.48 44.04 16.93
N LEU A 821 -9.34 44.69 15.76
CA LEU A 821 -9.77 44.10 14.47
C LEU A 821 -8.97 42.83 14.15
N ALA A 822 -7.64 42.88 14.30
CA ALA A 822 -6.79 41.70 14.14
C ALA A 822 -7.15 40.60 15.15
N GLY A 823 -7.51 40.99 16.38
CA GLY A 823 -8.01 40.12 17.43
C GLY A 823 -9.34 39.44 17.10
N SER A 824 -10.31 40.18 16.53
CA SER A 824 -11.56 39.62 16.01
C SER A 824 -11.31 38.57 14.94
N ALA A 825 -10.43 38.88 13.98
CA ALA A 825 -10.05 37.96 12.92
C ALA A 825 -9.34 36.72 13.46
N PHE A 826 -8.47 36.89 14.46
CA PHE A 826 -7.81 35.79 15.16
C PHE A 826 -8.82 34.89 15.87
N ASN A 827 -9.78 35.46 16.62
CA ASN A 827 -10.83 34.69 17.29
C ASN A 827 -11.71 33.91 16.30
N TYR A 828 -12.10 34.54 15.18
CA TYR A 828 -12.82 33.85 14.10
C TYR A 828 -12.02 32.65 13.60
N LYS A 829 -10.73 32.82 13.31
CA LYS A 829 -9.89 31.76 12.76
C LYS A 829 -9.60 30.66 13.79
N LEU A 830 -9.31 31.03 15.04
CA LEU A 830 -9.12 30.12 16.17
C LEU A 830 -10.35 29.20 16.33
N LEU A 831 -11.54 29.77 16.36
CA LEU A 831 -12.79 29.03 16.55
C LEU A 831 -13.18 28.24 15.29
N LYS A 832 -12.93 28.77 14.09
CA LYS A 832 -13.15 28.01 12.84
C LYS A 832 -12.24 26.79 12.73
N ASP A 833 -11.00 26.90 13.20
CA ASP A 833 -10.02 25.82 13.21
C ASP A 833 -10.16 24.90 14.45
N HIS A 834 -11.11 25.21 15.35
CA HIS A 834 -11.47 24.45 16.54
C HIS A 834 -12.96 24.09 16.49
N THR A 835 -13.30 23.07 15.72
CA THR A 835 -14.70 22.75 15.39
C THR A 835 -15.57 22.42 16.61
N SER A 836 -14.99 21.98 17.72
CA SER A 836 -15.71 21.51 18.91
C SER A 836 -15.83 22.54 20.06
N GLY A 837 -15.72 23.85 19.76
CA GLY A 837 -15.81 24.91 20.76
C GLY A 837 -17.14 24.96 21.52
N TYR A 838 -18.20 24.42 20.94
CA TYR A 838 -19.53 24.26 21.54
C TYR A 838 -19.58 23.22 22.67
N VAL A 839 -18.55 22.38 22.80
CA VAL A 839 -18.37 21.40 23.88
C VAL A 839 -17.25 21.83 24.81
N HIS A 840 -16.05 22.03 24.26
CA HIS A 840 -14.84 22.23 25.05
C HIS A 840 -14.94 23.47 25.93
N ASN A 841 -15.34 24.62 25.38
CA ASN A 841 -15.54 25.84 26.17
C ASN A 841 -16.63 26.75 25.57
N ARG A 842 -17.89 26.32 25.69
CA ARG A 842 -19.02 27.02 25.08
C ARG A 842 -19.21 28.45 25.56
N TYR A 843 -18.88 28.74 26.82
CA TYR A 843 -19.06 30.09 27.40
C TYR A 843 -18.07 31.07 26.80
N GLN A 844 -16.80 30.70 26.78
CA GLN A 844 -15.76 31.49 26.14
C GLN A 844 -16.02 31.66 24.64
N ALA A 845 -16.35 30.58 23.93
CA ALA A 845 -16.58 30.62 22.49
C ALA A 845 -17.71 31.59 22.11
N LYS A 846 -18.83 31.57 22.86
CA LYS A 846 -19.93 32.54 22.68
C LYS A 846 -19.46 33.97 22.90
N GLN A 847 -18.78 34.25 24.00
CA GLN A 847 -18.32 35.59 24.34
C GLN A 847 -17.33 36.13 23.29
N LEU A 848 -16.39 35.30 22.83
CA LEU A 848 -15.43 35.66 21.79
C LEU A 848 -16.13 35.99 20.46
N LEU A 849 -17.09 35.17 20.04
CA LEU A 849 -17.88 35.42 18.82
C LEU A 849 -18.66 36.73 18.94
N PHE A 850 -19.37 36.92 20.06
CA PHE A 850 -20.16 38.12 20.30
C PHE A 850 -19.30 39.39 20.31
N ASP A 851 -18.22 39.42 21.10
CA ASP A 851 -17.35 40.59 21.21
C ASP A 851 -16.68 40.92 19.88
N SER A 852 -16.27 39.88 19.13
CA SER A 852 -15.65 40.07 17.81
C SER A 852 -16.64 40.66 16.80
N MET A 853 -17.87 40.15 16.76
CA MET A 853 -18.94 40.70 15.92
C MET A 853 -19.27 42.14 16.34
N PHE A 854 -19.42 42.38 17.63
CA PHE A 854 -19.76 43.69 18.19
C PHE A 854 -18.69 44.72 17.84
N TYR A 855 -17.40 44.36 18.02
CA TYR A 855 -16.29 45.24 17.70
C TYR A 855 -16.29 45.64 16.21
N LEU A 856 -16.42 44.66 15.32
CA LEU A 856 -16.40 44.90 13.87
C LEU A 856 -17.60 45.74 13.41
N LEU A 857 -18.79 45.52 13.97
CA LEU A 857 -19.99 46.27 13.58
C LEU A 857 -20.00 47.71 14.11
N ASN A 858 -19.34 48.00 15.24
CA ASN A 858 -19.45 49.30 15.93
C ASN A 858 -18.17 50.16 15.90
N ILE A 859 -17.02 49.64 15.44
CA ILE A 859 -15.72 50.35 15.33
C ILE A 859 -15.42 51.21 16.57
N GLY A 860 -15.60 50.65 17.76
CA GLY A 860 -15.43 51.37 19.02
C GLY A 860 -15.83 50.55 20.24
N SER A 861 -14.86 50.40 21.17
CA SER A 861 -14.91 49.82 22.52
C SER A 861 -16.08 48.87 22.84
N VAL A 862 -15.76 47.60 23.11
CA VAL A 862 -16.73 46.62 23.64
C VAL A 862 -17.19 47.07 25.05
N PRO A 863 -18.49 47.29 25.30
CA PRO A 863 -18.99 47.77 26.59
C PRO A 863 -18.80 46.73 27.70
N ALA A 864 -18.29 47.14 28.86
CA ALA A 864 -18.07 46.28 30.02
C ALA A 864 -19.41 45.90 30.68
N ALA A 865 -20.06 44.82 30.25
CA ALA A 865 -21.22 44.25 30.91
C ALA A 865 -21.12 42.71 30.91
N PRO A 866 -21.18 42.05 32.08
CA PRO A 866 -21.27 40.60 32.14
C PRO A 866 -22.62 40.12 31.59
N TRP A 867 -22.59 39.11 30.73
CA TRP A 867 -23.78 38.49 30.12
C TRP A 867 -24.82 37.97 31.16
N LEU A 868 -24.37 37.64 32.37
CA LEU A 868 -25.18 37.01 33.42
C LEU A 868 -26.28 37.88 34.06
N GLU A 869 -26.30 39.21 33.87
CA GLU A 869 -27.36 40.09 34.41
C GLU A 869 -28.48 40.43 33.42
N MET A 870 -28.47 39.90 32.19
CA MET A 870 -29.42 40.29 31.13
C MET A 870 -30.68 39.42 31.02
N ALA A 871 -30.87 38.46 31.94
CA ALA A 871 -32.04 37.57 31.97
C ALA A 871 -33.39 38.28 32.26
N ASP A 872 -33.38 39.57 32.64
CA ASP A 872 -34.57 40.32 33.08
C ASP A 872 -35.00 41.48 32.15
N VAL A 873 -34.50 41.52 30.90
CA VAL A 873 -35.03 42.48 29.91
C VAL A 873 -36.32 41.91 29.30
N THR A 874 -37.47 42.41 29.73
CA THR A 874 -38.78 42.08 29.16
C THR A 874 -38.81 42.41 27.65
N PHE A 875 -38.74 41.38 26.81
CA PHE A 875 -38.95 41.46 25.37
C PHE A 875 -40.45 41.66 25.08
N GLY A 876 -40.78 42.74 24.37
CA GLY A 876 -42.16 43.14 24.09
C GLY A 876 -42.89 42.20 23.12
N GLU A 877 -43.95 41.57 23.63
CA GLU A 877 -45.10 40.97 22.94
C GLU A 877 -44.88 40.36 21.53
N VAL A 878 -44.38 39.12 21.51
CA VAL A 878 -44.92 38.08 20.62
C VAL A 878 -45.25 36.87 21.48
N ALA A 879 -46.54 36.54 21.58
CA ALA A 879 -47.01 35.43 22.40
C ALA A 879 -46.56 34.09 21.81
N VAL A 880 -45.61 33.44 22.47
CA VAL A 880 -45.33 32.01 22.35
C VAL A 880 -45.55 31.41 23.74
N ASP A 881 -46.36 30.35 23.80
CA ASP A 881 -46.78 29.66 25.02
C ASP A 881 -45.56 29.24 25.87
N THR A 882 -45.51 29.74 27.10
CA THR A 882 -44.37 29.65 28.03
C THR A 882 -44.45 28.47 29.00
N SER A 883 -45.32 27.48 28.76
CA SER A 883 -45.53 26.37 29.70
C SER A 883 -44.54 25.20 29.60
N SER A 884 -43.54 25.26 28.71
CA SER A 884 -42.52 24.20 28.53
C SER A 884 -41.06 24.65 28.66
N TYR A 885 -40.79 25.82 29.26
CA TYR A 885 -39.42 26.31 29.46
C TYR A 885 -38.70 25.60 30.62
N VAL A 886 -37.70 24.78 30.28
CA VAL A 886 -36.65 24.28 31.18
C VAL A 886 -35.37 25.05 30.83
N GLU A 887 -34.58 25.45 31.84
CA GLU A 887 -33.34 26.24 31.76
C GLU A 887 -32.52 25.98 30.47
N GLY A 888 -32.65 26.86 29.46
CA GLY A 888 -32.21 26.52 28.09
C GLY A 888 -32.13 27.66 27.07
N ASP A 889 -31.99 28.92 27.47
CA ASP A 889 -31.80 30.02 26.51
C ASP A 889 -30.31 30.18 26.14
N ASP A 890 -29.90 29.44 25.12
CA ASP A 890 -28.57 29.49 24.51
C ASP A 890 -28.59 30.38 23.25
N LEU A 891 -27.60 31.28 23.11
CA LEU A 891 -27.24 32.03 21.88
C LEU A 891 -27.14 31.16 20.61
N PHE A 892 -27.09 29.85 20.82
CA PHE A 892 -27.02 28.86 19.79
C PHE A 892 -28.40 28.56 19.16
N GLY A 893 -29.53 28.59 19.87
CA GLY A 893 -30.85 28.25 19.27
C GLY A 893 -31.45 29.24 18.25
N LEU A 894 -30.67 30.19 17.71
CA LEU A 894 -31.13 31.31 16.88
C LEU A 894 -30.77 31.11 15.41
N THR A 895 -31.68 31.46 14.50
CA THR A 895 -31.39 31.55 13.06
C THR A 895 -30.39 32.65 12.75
N SER A 896 -29.70 32.58 11.61
CA SER A 896 -28.73 33.61 11.17
C SER A 896 -29.33 35.02 11.12
N GLU A 897 -30.62 35.14 10.79
CA GLU A 897 -31.35 36.42 10.79
C GLU A 897 -31.61 36.93 12.21
N GLU A 898 -31.91 36.04 13.17
CA GLU A 898 -32.12 36.38 14.58
C GLU A 898 -30.82 36.74 15.29
N ILE A 899 -29.69 36.11 14.95
CA ILE A 899 -28.37 36.46 15.48
C ILE A 899 -28.00 37.90 15.06
N VAL A 900 -28.18 38.23 13.78
CA VAL A 900 -27.94 39.58 13.25
C VAL A 900 -28.94 40.58 13.82
N ALA A 901 -30.22 40.21 13.95
CA ALA A 901 -31.25 41.06 14.53
C ALA A 901 -31.06 41.29 16.04
N ASN A 902 -30.53 40.33 16.79
CA ASN A 902 -30.22 40.48 18.22
C ASN A 902 -28.98 41.35 18.44
N ALA A 903 -27.95 41.20 17.58
CA ALA A 903 -26.80 42.11 17.56
C ALA A 903 -27.23 43.56 17.20
N ALA A 904 -28.20 43.71 16.30
CA ALA A 904 -28.75 45.00 15.90
C ALA A 904 -29.77 45.58 16.90
N GLY A 905 -30.60 44.76 17.54
CA GLY A 905 -31.64 45.16 18.48
C GLY A 905 -31.10 45.66 19.81
N TYR A 906 -29.92 45.18 20.21
CA TYR A 906 -29.17 45.71 21.36
C TYR A 906 -28.72 47.18 21.17
N LEU A 907 -28.64 47.66 19.92
CA LEU A 907 -28.27 49.04 19.55
C LEU A 907 -29.39 50.05 19.81
N ASP A 908 -30.66 49.60 19.77
CA ASP A 908 -31.82 50.48 19.96
C ASP A 908 -32.15 50.69 21.46
N GLY A 909 -31.83 49.72 22.32
CA GLY A 909 -32.10 49.76 23.75
C GLY A 909 -31.20 50.70 24.58
N ASN A 910 -30.02 51.06 24.07
CA ASN A 910 -29.00 51.85 24.80
C ASN A 910 -28.79 53.28 24.24
N GLY A 911 -29.64 53.74 23.32
CA GLY A 911 -29.71 55.16 22.94
C GLY A 911 -28.50 55.72 22.20
N LEU A 912 -27.77 54.90 21.44
CA LEU A 912 -26.63 55.32 20.62
C LEU A 912 -26.93 55.20 19.12
N THR A 913 -28.05 55.77 18.66
CA THR A 913 -28.36 55.90 17.23
C THR A 913 -27.91 57.25 16.68
N ALA A 914 -26.68 57.30 16.21
CA ALA A 914 -26.26 58.26 15.19
C ALA A 914 -25.15 57.66 14.31
N GLY A 915 -25.48 56.64 13.50
CA GLY A 915 -24.45 56.06 12.65
C GLY A 915 -24.79 54.97 11.65
N ILE A 916 -25.99 54.40 11.56
CA ILE A 916 -26.24 53.29 10.62
C ILE A 916 -27.54 53.51 9.83
N GLN A 917 -27.52 54.52 8.96
CA GLN A 917 -28.29 54.50 7.72
C GLN A 917 -27.40 55.03 6.60
N ARG A 918 -26.54 54.14 6.09
CA ARG A 918 -25.95 54.09 4.74
C ARG A 918 -24.62 53.33 4.77
N ARG A 919 -24.70 52.00 4.65
CA ARG A 919 -24.09 51.24 3.56
C ARG A 919 -24.58 49.81 3.66
#